data_AF-A0A3A0G936-F1
#
_entry.id   AF-A0A3A0G936-F1
#
_cell.length_a   1.000
_cell.length_b   1.000
_cell.length_c   1.000
_cell.angle_alpha   90.00
_cell.angle_beta   90.00
_cell.angle_gamma   90.00
#
_symmetry.space_group_name_H-M   'P 1'
#
loop_
_entity.id
_entity.type
_entity.pdbx_description
1 polymer ?
#
loop_
_entity_poly.entity_id
_entity_poly.type
_entity_poly.pdbx_seq_one_letter_code
_entity_poly.pdbx_strand_id
1 'polypeptide(L)'
;MTSVQRGWIIAAAALAAAAGSLSGPPAGAQPPRTATPTPTRTPTPTPPPTWPVVGMTGGPVYGLDVYAVKAGRNPVNARQQVVAAGNTVWTGAQGTEWSPRTGTGPIDNVRAATDGVIFADNADGRAWRSTTYGETWTTVRVRDDAPVHFLAVSPFFSRDSVALAATTGDWRPYRFDKASTQWVEVVIKPGERHAVGAAGFSPLFEADETVLLGTDRGIYRSTNGGQTWALFADAADGAPTFGPAAGPIEQQGIVFPDDYGDDPAVRWDLVDHTVFAFNPAGVYRSDDDGATWRRLPLAAEAVHDLAVSNAWPADPVLVAAVRQPGAVAAVSSDGGATWRLVSGPAGVGGTGAAVARDFGAPGYRVPPIPGFDHVLRLPIVAKLALDGIHTEPGYRGSREAYLATDADGVWRSQDGGATWDRESPRATLRNIQPTGLVVLPGAPAEALAGTEASGLYRSADGGRSWEWLDTELPRGHGQNVHRLMLSPNYANDRTVFAATTSGVWAGREGGRRWSKLSGPAPARALAVSPAFARDRTLVADGQISRDGGASWQPLPVVGAFPWHAAAFSARFEADRTLWVSRVPLPDESLEYTLYRSQDAGETWQRVDVPAVRGRQMFDLATLSVGADPLKLIAATDSGLYVSPDLGATWTRPNGTPGRRSVAIASLTLSEPYTAGVVAVAADDGVYWSVNRGANWSRAPQRIANVRAVAWAPDGTSLLGVVPMGVTRSDISLSGLSAAPAAHARR
;
A
#
# COMPACT_ATOMS: atom_id res chain seq x y z
N MET A 1 -24.06 56.94 40.50
CA MET A 1 -24.20 57.95 39.43
C MET A 1 -22.93 58.77 39.47
N THR A 2 -22.06 58.92 38.47
CA THR A 2 -22.12 58.70 37.01
C THR A 2 -20.67 58.86 36.46
N SER A 3 -20.35 58.15 35.36
CA SER A 3 -19.38 58.44 34.27
C SER A 3 -17.94 58.92 34.62
N VAL A 4 -16.87 58.19 34.29
CA VAL A 4 -16.23 58.04 32.95
C VAL A 4 -15.89 59.38 32.28
N GLN A 5 -14.60 59.71 32.14
CA GLN A 5 -13.95 59.94 30.83
C GLN A 5 -12.42 60.06 30.91
N ARG A 6 -11.78 59.61 29.83
CA ARG A 6 -10.35 59.46 29.56
C ARG A 6 -9.75 60.76 28.99
N GLY A 7 -8.43 60.95 29.14
CA GLY A 7 -7.59 61.17 27.95
C GLY A 7 -6.44 62.21 27.95
N TRP A 8 -5.26 61.70 27.57
CA TRP A 8 -4.21 62.21 26.63
C TRP A 8 -3.37 63.47 26.94
N ILE A 9 -2.03 63.38 27.13
CA ILE A 9 -0.81 63.41 26.24
C ILE A 9 -0.22 64.83 25.95
N ILE A 10 1.14 64.91 25.98
CA ILE A 10 2.13 65.76 25.25
C ILE A 10 3.02 66.61 26.22
N ALA A 11 4.30 66.26 26.50
CA ALA A 11 5.60 66.58 25.83
C ALA A 11 5.97 68.08 25.86
N ALA A 12 7.20 68.61 25.99
CA ALA A 12 8.61 68.18 26.05
C ALA A 12 9.45 69.40 26.51
N ALA A 13 10.71 69.23 26.96
CA ALA A 13 11.81 70.20 26.74
C ALA A 13 13.18 69.68 27.22
N ALA A 14 14.22 69.93 26.41
CA ALA A 14 15.63 69.61 26.60
C ALA A 14 16.45 70.85 26.99
N LEU A 15 17.65 70.68 27.60
CA LEU A 15 18.94 71.18 27.08
C LEU A 15 20.14 70.82 27.97
N ALA A 16 21.32 70.81 27.35
CA ALA A 16 22.61 70.29 27.80
C ALA A 16 23.55 71.33 28.46
N ALA A 17 24.62 70.85 29.10
CA ALA A 17 25.92 71.55 29.22
C ALA A 17 27.06 70.56 29.54
N ALA A 18 28.27 70.85 29.05
CA ALA A 18 29.43 69.95 28.96
C ALA A 18 30.72 70.52 29.60
N ALA A 19 31.77 69.67 29.64
CA ALA A 19 33.21 69.87 29.92
C ALA A 19 33.68 69.75 31.39
N GLY A 20 34.78 69.09 31.77
CA GLY A 20 35.79 68.27 31.06
C GLY A 20 37.00 67.92 31.97
N SER A 21 37.81 66.92 31.57
CA SER A 21 39.22 66.58 32.01
C SER A 21 39.41 65.99 33.44
N LEU A 22 40.34 65.08 33.79
CA LEU A 22 41.52 64.42 33.19
C LEU A 22 41.95 63.21 34.07
N SER A 23 42.64 62.23 33.45
CA SER A 23 43.64 61.25 33.99
C SER A 23 43.29 60.21 35.08
N GLY A 24 43.61 58.93 34.80
CA GLY A 24 43.82 57.86 35.81
C GLY A 24 45.31 57.52 35.98
N PRO A 25 45.68 56.31 36.45
CA PRO A 25 45.27 55.55 37.65
C PRO A 25 46.49 55.35 38.61
N PRO A 26 46.44 54.60 39.74
CA PRO A 26 46.60 53.13 39.67
C PRO A 26 45.95 52.28 40.80
N ALA A 27 45.79 50.99 40.45
CA ALA A 27 45.94 49.74 41.22
C ALA A 27 45.34 49.55 42.64
N GLY A 28 44.46 48.53 42.72
CA GLY A 28 44.71 47.37 43.58
C GLY A 28 43.97 47.29 44.93
N ALA A 29 42.79 46.65 44.95
CA ALA A 29 42.34 45.67 45.95
C ALA A 29 40.83 45.36 45.76
N GLN A 30 40.47 44.09 45.61
CA GLN A 30 39.08 43.62 45.69
C GLN A 30 38.76 43.06 47.08
N PRO A 31 37.59 43.38 47.66
CA PRO A 31 36.92 42.57 48.67
C PRO A 31 35.58 41.98 48.12
N PRO A 32 34.95 41.02 48.84
CA PRO A 32 34.26 39.88 48.25
C PRO A 32 32.82 40.14 47.79
N ARG A 33 32.39 39.38 46.77
CA ARG A 33 31.04 39.43 46.18
C ARG A 33 29.99 38.82 47.12
N THR A 34 28.95 39.61 47.39
CA THR A 34 27.66 39.17 47.93
C THR A 34 26.89 38.34 46.89
N ALA A 35 26.35 37.19 47.32
CA ALA A 35 25.58 36.29 46.47
C ALA A 35 24.21 36.90 46.11
N THR A 36 23.94 37.01 44.82
CA THR A 36 22.63 37.40 44.25
C THR A 36 21.75 36.15 44.11
N PRO A 37 20.45 36.18 44.43
CA PRO A 37 19.57 35.02 44.27
C PRO A 37 19.47 34.62 42.79
N THR A 38 19.66 33.33 42.51
CA THR A 38 19.57 32.75 41.16
C THR A 38 18.13 32.88 40.65
N PRO A 39 17.89 33.38 39.43
CA PRO A 39 16.56 33.40 38.86
C PRO A 39 16.09 31.96 38.62
N THR A 40 14.90 31.63 39.10
CA THR A 40 14.19 30.41 38.76
C THR A 40 14.08 30.32 37.23
N ARG A 41 14.78 29.35 36.61
CA ARG A 41 14.57 29.00 35.20
C ARG A 41 13.11 28.60 35.06
N THR A 42 12.33 29.40 34.35
CA THR A 42 11.10 28.93 33.70
C THR A 42 11.47 27.72 32.85
N PRO A 43 10.77 26.58 32.98
CA PRO A 43 11.05 25.43 32.15
C PRO A 43 10.88 25.83 30.68
N THR A 44 11.91 25.59 29.88
CA THR A 44 11.84 25.75 28.43
C THR A 44 10.73 24.84 27.91
N PRO A 45 9.76 25.36 27.13
CA PRO A 45 8.69 24.52 26.60
C PRO A 45 9.30 23.39 25.78
N THR A 46 8.95 22.15 26.12
CA THR A 46 9.36 20.97 25.38
C THR A 46 8.88 21.12 23.93
N PRO A 47 9.72 20.89 22.92
CA PRO A 47 9.27 20.93 21.53
C PRO A 47 8.09 19.96 21.33
N PRO A 48 7.14 20.29 20.44
CA PRO A 48 6.00 19.42 20.18
C PRO A 48 6.47 18.07 19.60
N PRO A 49 5.77 16.96 19.91
CA PRO A 49 6.12 15.63 19.41
C PRO A 49 6.10 15.60 17.87
N THR A 50 7.14 15.00 17.28
CA THR A 50 7.26 14.77 15.84
C THR A 50 6.80 13.35 15.49
N TRP A 51 6.17 13.17 14.32
CA TRP A 51 5.54 11.91 13.91
C TRP A 51 6.14 11.38 12.60
N PRO A 52 7.43 11.00 12.55
CA PRO A 52 8.02 10.40 11.36
C PRO A 52 7.40 9.03 11.06
N VAL A 53 7.34 8.66 9.78
CA VAL A 53 7.09 7.26 9.37
C VAL A 53 8.38 6.48 9.54
N VAL A 54 8.29 5.31 10.16
CA VAL A 54 9.44 4.52 10.61
C VAL A 54 9.30 3.07 10.13
N GLY A 55 10.35 2.58 9.48
CA GLY A 55 10.73 1.16 9.55
C GLY A 55 9.89 0.15 8.78
N MET A 56 8.88 0.53 8.00
CA MET A 56 8.29 -0.35 6.98
C MET A 56 8.38 0.38 5.64
N THR A 57 9.26 -0.06 4.77
CA THR A 57 9.28 0.43 3.38
C THR A 57 8.66 -0.66 2.52
N GLY A 58 7.66 -0.31 1.72
CA GLY A 58 6.98 -1.22 0.82
C GLY A 58 5.56 -0.82 0.48
N GLY A 59 5.01 -1.46 -0.54
CA GLY A 59 3.60 -1.44 -0.90
C GLY A 59 3.35 -2.54 -1.94
N PRO A 60 2.08 -2.89 -2.20
CA PRO A 60 1.76 -3.87 -3.22
C PRO A 60 2.36 -3.47 -4.57
N VAL A 61 3.02 -4.39 -5.26
CA VAL A 61 3.57 -4.12 -6.59
C VAL A 61 2.51 -4.54 -7.60
N TYR A 62 1.71 -3.58 -8.05
CA TYR A 62 0.63 -3.82 -9.01
C TYR A 62 1.06 -3.64 -10.46
N GLY A 63 2.16 -2.91 -10.72
CA GLY A 63 2.63 -2.66 -12.08
C GLY A 63 4.16 -2.68 -12.20
N LEU A 64 4.67 -3.43 -13.16
CA LEU A 64 6.10 -3.57 -13.41
C LEU A 64 6.39 -3.26 -14.88
N ASP A 65 7.38 -2.42 -15.16
CA ASP A 65 7.82 -2.13 -16.53
C ASP A 65 9.37 -2.06 -16.59
N VAL A 66 9.96 -2.39 -17.72
CA VAL A 66 11.42 -2.32 -17.93
C VAL A 66 11.66 -1.78 -19.33
N TYR A 67 12.32 -0.62 -19.44
CA TYR A 67 12.60 0.00 -20.73
C TYR A 67 14.03 0.54 -20.83
N ALA A 68 14.59 0.50 -22.04
CA ALA A 68 15.90 1.09 -22.31
C ALA A 68 15.75 2.56 -22.74
N VAL A 69 16.40 3.49 -22.03
CA VAL A 69 16.55 4.88 -22.47
C VAL A 69 17.69 4.98 -23.48
N LYS A 70 17.43 5.59 -24.65
CA LYS A 70 18.47 5.89 -25.64
C LYS A 70 19.42 6.97 -25.11
N ALA A 71 20.72 6.69 -25.13
CA ALA A 71 21.76 7.64 -24.71
C ALA A 71 21.66 8.95 -25.50
N GLY A 72 21.51 10.07 -24.79
CA GLY A 72 21.38 11.40 -25.40
C GLY A 72 20.86 12.51 -24.49
N ARG A 73 20.22 12.18 -23.37
CA ARG A 73 19.75 13.18 -22.37
C ARG A 73 20.23 12.97 -20.94
N ASN A 74 21.01 11.91 -20.67
CA ASN A 74 21.56 11.63 -19.35
C ASN A 74 23.08 11.35 -19.49
N PRO A 75 23.98 12.00 -18.72
CA PRO A 75 25.43 11.78 -18.80
C PRO A 75 25.89 10.37 -18.40
N VAL A 76 24.98 9.50 -17.96
CA VAL A 76 25.29 8.11 -17.62
C VAL A 76 24.81 7.22 -18.76
N ASN A 77 25.75 6.56 -19.46
CA ASN A 77 25.53 5.54 -20.49
C ASN A 77 24.86 4.24 -19.95
N ALA A 78 24.04 4.33 -18.89
CA ALA A 78 23.47 3.20 -18.20
C ALA A 78 21.98 3.03 -18.55
N ARG A 79 21.64 1.81 -18.96
CA ARG A 79 20.26 1.33 -19.15
C ARG A 79 19.46 1.57 -17.88
N GLN A 80 18.22 1.98 -18.03
CA GLN A 80 17.35 2.47 -16.96
C GLN A 80 16.20 1.47 -16.70
N GLN A 81 15.58 1.50 -15.53
CA GLN A 81 14.49 0.60 -15.12
C GLN A 81 13.47 1.38 -14.32
N VAL A 82 12.17 1.09 -14.47
CA VAL A 82 11.10 1.82 -13.77
C VAL A 82 10.04 0.90 -13.24
N VAL A 83 9.85 0.90 -11.93
CA VAL A 83 8.93 -0.03 -11.27
C VAL A 83 7.93 0.73 -10.44
N ALA A 84 6.64 0.39 -10.56
CA ALA A 84 5.62 0.91 -9.67
C ALA A 84 5.39 -0.08 -8.53
N ALA A 85 5.71 0.36 -7.32
CA ALA A 85 5.50 -0.44 -6.12
C ALA A 85 4.79 0.42 -5.07
N GLY A 86 3.57 0.03 -4.73
CA GLY A 86 2.67 0.76 -3.86
C GLY A 86 2.35 2.15 -4.40
N ASN A 87 2.77 3.18 -3.65
CA ASN A 87 2.51 4.57 -3.99
C ASN A 87 3.75 5.26 -4.58
N THR A 88 4.71 4.51 -5.12
CA THR A 88 5.99 5.06 -5.53
C THR A 88 6.45 4.44 -6.84
N VAL A 89 6.83 5.33 -7.77
CA VAL A 89 7.64 4.94 -8.92
C VAL A 89 9.08 4.88 -8.47
N TRP A 90 9.73 3.77 -8.73
CA TRP A 90 11.14 3.52 -8.44
C TRP A 90 11.89 3.56 -9.75
N THR A 91 13.00 4.29 -9.80
CA THR A 91 13.84 4.30 -11.00
C THR A 91 15.29 4.08 -10.66
N GLY A 92 16.01 3.37 -11.53
CA GLY A 92 17.43 3.10 -11.34
C GLY A 92 18.06 2.50 -12.57
N ALA A 93 19.40 2.49 -12.61
CA ALA A 93 20.12 1.84 -13.68
C ALA A 93 20.06 0.31 -13.55
N GLN A 94 20.23 -0.39 -14.67
CA GLN A 94 20.33 -1.84 -14.67
C GLN A 94 21.47 -2.31 -13.75
N GLY A 95 21.16 -3.23 -12.84
CA GLY A 95 22.13 -3.76 -11.87
C GLY A 95 22.47 -2.82 -10.69
N THR A 96 21.82 -1.66 -10.58
CA THR A 96 21.99 -0.74 -9.43
C THR A 96 20.78 -0.77 -8.48
N GLU A 97 20.92 -0.12 -7.32
CA GLU A 97 19.79 0.16 -6.42
C GLU A 97 18.77 1.09 -7.11
N TRP A 98 17.49 0.92 -6.77
CA TRP A 98 16.41 1.79 -7.23
C TRP A 98 16.18 2.91 -6.23
N SER A 99 15.98 4.12 -6.74
CA SER A 99 15.65 5.29 -5.92
C SER A 99 14.16 5.60 -6.00
N PRO A 100 13.50 5.90 -4.86
CA PRO A 100 12.10 6.28 -4.86
C PRO A 100 11.95 7.65 -5.54
N ARG A 101 10.96 7.76 -6.42
CA ARG A 101 10.58 9.00 -7.09
C ARG A 101 9.26 9.48 -6.49
N THR A 102 9.38 10.16 -5.35
CA THR A 102 8.25 10.67 -4.57
C THR A 102 7.51 11.80 -5.30
N GLY A 103 6.18 11.85 -5.22
CA GLY A 103 5.38 12.96 -5.76
C GLY A 103 3.98 12.59 -6.27
N THR A 104 3.63 11.31 -6.28
CA THR A 104 2.37 10.76 -6.80
C THR A 104 1.55 10.11 -5.69
N GLY A 105 0.25 9.86 -5.95
CA GLY A 105 -0.60 9.06 -5.06
C GLY A 105 -0.30 7.55 -5.17
N PRO A 106 -1.22 6.66 -4.74
CA PRO A 106 -1.18 5.24 -5.08
C PRO A 106 -1.04 5.04 -6.59
N ILE A 107 -0.31 4.00 -7.01
CA ILE A 107 -0.06 3.68 -8.41
C ILE A 107 -0.38 2.20 -8.65
N ASP A 108 -1.17 1.93 -9.67
CA ASP A 108 -1.50 0.58 -10.09
C ASP A 108 -0.80 0.22 -11.41
N ASN A 109 -0.67 1.16 -12.34
CA ASN A 109 0.08 0.93 -13.59
C ASN A 109 1.19 1.96 -13.81
N VAL A 110 2.25 1.51 -14.46
CA VAL A 110 3.31 2.36 -15.00
C VAL A 110 3.67 1.92 -16.41
N ARG A 111 3.84 2.88 -17.30
CA ARG A 111 4.29 2.68 -18.68
C ARG A 111 5.31 3.73 -19.05
N ALA A 112 6.35 3.34 -19.77
CA ALA A 112 7.37 4.28 -20.18
C ALA A 112 7.72 4.19 -21.67
N ALA A 113 7.86 5.36 -22.28
CA ALA A 113 8.34 5.49 -23.65
C ALA A 113 9.87 5.30 -23.70
N THR A 114 10.37 4.81 -24.84
CA THR A 114 11.80 4.58 -25.11
C THR A 114 12.64 5.87 -25.04
N ASP A 115 11.99 7.03 -25.18
CA ASP A 115 12.60 8.35 -25.06
C ASP A 115 12.57 8.95 -23.64
N GLY A 116 12.10 8.18 -22.64
CA GLY A 116 12.21 8.51 -21.22
C GLY A 116 11.00 9.20 -20.58
N VAL A 117 9.89 9.35 -21.30
CA VAL A 117 8.63 9.82 -20.73
C VAL A 117 7.94 8.69 -19.96
N ILE A 118 7.55 8.94 -18.72
CA ILE A 118 6.87 7.96 -17.85
C ILE A 118 5.43 8.41 -17.63
N PHE A 119 4.49 7.48 -17.77
CA PHE A 119 3.10 7.61 -17.35
C PHE A 119 2.83 6.65 -16.20
N ALA A 120 2.07 7.10 -15.22
CA ALA A 120 1.61 6.30 -14.10
C ALA A 120 0.14 6.60 -13.84
N ASP A 121 -0.64 5.59 -13.49
CA ASP A 121 -2.06 5.73 -13.14
C ASP A 121 -2.46 4.83 -11.97
N ASN A 122 -3.69 5.00 -11.49
CA ASN A 122 -4.23 4.24 -10.38
C ASN A 122 -5.72 3.94 -10.53
N ALA A 123 -6.25 3.06 -9.67
CA ALA A 123 -7.60 2.56 -9.66
C ALA A 123 -8.63 3.62 -9.24
N ASP A 124 -8.19 4.68 -8.55
CA ASP A 124 -9.00 5.89 -8.32
C ASP A 124 -9.12 6.77 -9.59
N GLY A 125 -8.44 6.34 -10.67
CA GLY A 125 -8.32 6.93 -11.99
C GLY A 125 -7.55 8.26 -12.05
N ARG A 126 -6.60 8.46 -11.13
CA ARG A 126 -5.64 9.55 -11.25
C ARG A 126 -4.50 9.09 -12.12
N ALA A 127 -4.06 9.97 -13.02
CA ALA A 127 -2.90 9.73 -13.86
C ALA A 127 -1.88 10.86 -13.74
N TRP A 128 -0.61 10.52 -13.92
CA TRP A 128 0.53 11.43 -13.90
C TRP A 128 1.48 11.13 -15.05
N ARG A 129 2.18 12.17 -15.49
CA ARG A 129 3.22 12.11 -16.51
C ARG A 129 4.49 12.76 -15.99
N SER A 130 5.63 12.13 -16.23
CA SER A 130 6.95 12.69 -16.01
C SER A 130 7.75 12.76 -17.32
N THR A 131 8.36 13.91 -17.59
CA THR A 131 9.34 14.11 -18.68
C THR A 131 10.77 14.20 -18.14
N THR A 132 10.94 14.00 -16.84
CA THR A 132 12.18 14.13 -16.08
C THR A 132 12.54 12.80 -15.41
N TYR A 133 12.13 11.69 -16.04
CA TYR A 133 12.46 10.34 -15.56
C TYR A 133 12.01 10.08 -14.09
N GLY A 134 10.82 10.60 -13.75
CA GLY A 134 10.18 10.45 -12.45
C GLY A 134 10.57 11.52 -11.43
N GLU A 135 11.54 12.41 -11.71
CA GLU A 135 11.94 13.45 -10.74
C GLU A 135 10.83 14.47 -10.49
N THR A 136 10.05 14.80 -11.52
CA THR A 136 8.90 15.71 -11.42
C THR A 136 7.71 15.15 -12.19
N TRP A 137 6.50 15.43 -11.69
CA TRP A 137 5.25 14.88 -12.19
C TRP A 137 4.24 15.98 -12.52
N THR A 138 3.51 15.78 -13.62
CA THR A 138 2.35 16.59 -14.01
C THR A 138 1.11 15.72 -14.07
N THR A 139 -0.02 16.16 -13.51
CA THR A 139 -1.28 15.41 -13.56
C THR A 139 -1.80 15.32 -14.99
N VAL A 140 -2.23 14.14 -15.40
CA VAL A 140 -2.94 13.87 -16.65
C VAL A 140 -4.43 13.87 -16.36
N ARG A 141 -5.19 14.69 -17.09
CA ARG A 141 -6.66 14.70 -17.04
C ARG A 141 -7.19 14.44 -18.44
N VAL A 142 -7.92 13.34 -18.59
CA VAL A 142 -8.64 13.01 -19.82
C VAL A 142 -9.98 13.74 -19.85
N ARG A 143 -10.73 13.67 -18.74
CA ARG A 143 -12.04 14.31 -18.56
C ARG A 143 -12.19 14.75 -17.10
N ASP A 144 -12.84 15.88 -16.85
CA ASP A 144 -13.01 16.37 -15.47
C ASP A 144 -13.94 15.50 -14.62
N ASP A 145 -14.86 14.75 -15.27
CA ASP A 145 -15.86 13.89 -14.64
C ASP A 145 -15.67 12.39 -14.96
N ALA A 146 -14.58 12.01 -15.64
CA ALA A 146 -14.15 10.61 -15.71
C ALA A 146 -12.64 10.46 -15.49
N PRO A 147 -12.24 9.74 -14.43
CA PRO A 147 -10.84 9.52 -14.12
C PRO A 147 -10.26 8.44 -15.06
N VAL A 148 -8.93 8.44 -15.27
CA VAL A 148 -8.20 7.62 -16.26
C VAL A 148 -8.02 6.19 -15.77
N HIS A 149 -8.49 5.21 -16.52
CA HIS A 149 -8.49 3.78 -16.16
C HIS A 149 -7.33 2.98 -16.76
N PHE A 150 -6.80 3.44 -17.89
CA PHE A 150 -5.71 2.79 -18.64
C PHE A 150 -4.96 3.83 -19.47
N LEU A 151 -3.65 3.64 -19.64
CA LEU A 151 -2.79 4.42 -20.52
C LEU A 151 -1.88 3.52 -21.36
N ALA A 152 -1.87 3.75 -22.67
CA ALA A 152 -0.84 3.24 -23.57
C ALA A 152 -0.13 4.42 -24.25
N VAL A 153 1.18 4.29 -24.42
CA VAL A 153 2.03 5.36 -24.93
C VAL A 153 2.83 4.83 -26.12
N SER A 154 3.00 5.67 -27.15
CA SER A 154 3.89 5.34 -28.25
C SER A 154 5.34 5.19 -27.76
N PRO A 155 6.15 4.33 -28.40
CA PRO A 155 7.56 4.18 -28.04
C PRO A 155 8.36 5.49 -28.13
N PHE A 156 7.93 6.46 -28.94
CA PHE A 156 8.61 7.73 -29.19
C PHE A 156 7.71 8.96 -28.90
N PHE A 157 6.97 8.91 -27.79
CA PHE A 157 6.01 9.93 -27.37
C PHE A 157 6.54 11.37 -27.38
N SER A 158 7.80 11.61 -27.02
CA SER A 158 8.39 12.96 -27.06
C SER A 158 8.46 13.55 -28.47
N ARG A 159 8.41 12.71 -29.51
CA ARG A 159 8.43 13.11 -30.93
C ARG A 159 7.02 13.17 -31.51
N ASP A 160 6.29 12.05 -31.45
CA ASP A 160 4.98 11.91 -32.08
C ASP A 160 3.82 12.43 -31.21
N SER A 161 3.99 12.44 -29.89
CA SER A 161 2.99 12.79 -28.89
C SER A 161 1.69 11.98 -29.02
N VAL A 162 1.78 10.69 -29.33
CA VAL A 162 0.63 9.80 -29.42
C VAL A 162 0.52 8.94 -28.17
N ALA A 163 -0.60 9.09 -27.47
CA ALA A 163 -0.98 8.23 -26.36
C ALA A 163 -2.47 7.91 -26.46
N LEU A 164 -2.86 6.74 -25.96
CA LEU A 164 -4.23 6.31 -25.82
C LEU A 164 -4.54 6.15 -24.33
N ALA A 165 -5.78 6.47 -23.96
CA ALA A 165 -6.30 6.28 -22.63
C ALA A 165 -7.71 5.69 -22.69
N ALA A 166 -8.13 5.02 -21.63
CA ALA A 166 -9.54 4.72 -21.40
C ALA A 166 -10.02 5.35 -20.09
N THR A 167 -11.29 5.73 -20.01
CA THR A 167 -11.89 6.30 -18.80
C THR A 167 -12.53 5.25 -17.88
N THR A 168 -12.55 5.56 -16.59
CA THR A 168 -13.05 4.67 -15.53
C THR A 168 -14.58 4.65 -15.55
N GLY A 169 -15.14 3.45 -15.50
CA GLY A 169 -16.59 3.21 -15.44
C GLY A 169 -17.26 3.08 -16.80
N ASP A 170 -16.90 3.90 -17.78
CA ASP A 170 -17.51 3.85 -19.13
C ASP A 170 -16.58 3.33 -20.23
N TRP A 171 -15.31 3.05 -19.92
CA TRP A 171 -14.36 2.31 -20.79
C TRP A 171 -14.17 2.93 -22.17
N ARG A 172 -14.35 4.25 -22.29
CA ARG A 172 -14.27 4.95 -23.57
C ARG A 172 -12.83 5.26 -23.93
N PRO A 173 -12.43 5.07 -25.19
CA PRO A 173 -11.08 5.41 -25.64
C PRO A 173 -10.93 6.91 -25.90
N TYR A 174 -9.77 7.42 -25.54
CA TYR A 174 -9.32 8.77 -25.81
C TYR A 174 -7.92 8.75 -26.39
N ARG A 175 -7.62 9.70 -27.28
CA ARG A 175 -6.29 9.91 -27.86
C ARG A 175 -5.78 11.27 -27.44
N PHE A 176 -4.50 11.35 -27.09
CA PHE A 176 -3.85 12.63 -26.84
C PHE A 176 -3.60 13.34 -28.16
N ASP A 177 -4.13 14.55 -28.30
CA ASP A 177 -3.96 15.40 -29.46
C ASP A 177 -2.86 16.45 -29.21
N LYS A 178 -1.78 16.36 -29.98
CA LYS A 178 -0.60 17.22 -29.83
C LYS A 178 -0.90 18.70 -30.09
N ALA A 179 -1.78 19.00 -31.05
CA ALA A 179 -2.03 20.36 -31.50
C ALA A 179 -2.83 21.17 -30.46
N SER A 180 -3.83 20.52 -29.87
CA SER A 180 -4.68 21.11 -28.82
C SER A 180 -4.16 20.87 -27.41
N THR A 181 -3.21 19.94 -27.22
CA THR A 181 -2.74 19.45 -25.92
C THR A 181 -3.87 18.89 -25.04
N GLN A 182 -4.95 18.41 -25.68
CA GLN A 182 -6.14 17.85 -25.02
C GLN A 182 -6.30 16.37 -25.37
N TRP A 183 -7.12 15.69 -24.58
CA TRP A 183 -7.59 14.35 -24.92
C TRP A 183 -8.87 14.45 -25.75
N VAL A 184 -8.92 13.70 -26.84
CA VAL A 184 -10.06 13.65 -27.76
C VAL A 184 -10.66 12.25 -27.72
N GLU A 185 -11.97 12.14 -27.54
CA GLU A 185 -12.68 10.85 -27.56
C GLU A 185 -12.50 10.19 -28.94
N VAL A 186 -12.09 8.93 -28.94
CA VAL A 186 -11.90 8.14 -30.14
C VAL A 186 -13.23 7.49 -30.52
N VAL A 187 -13.77 7.84 -31.68
CA VAL A 187 -14.91 7.15 -32.26
C VAL A 187 -14.41 6.01 -33.13
N ILE A 188 -14.41 4.79 -32.59
CA ILE A 188 -13.97 3.59 -33.32
C ILE A 188 -14.88 3.33 -34.52
N LYS A 189 -16.20 3.34 -34.29
CA LYS A 189 -17.22 3.16 -35.33
C LYS A 189 -18.43 4.04 -35.04
N PRO A 190 -18.88 4.90 -35.99
CA PRO A 190 -20.02 5.77 -35.78
C PRO A 190 -21.29 4.99 -35.42
N GLY A 191 -21.98 5.40 -34.35
CA GLY A 191 -23.23 4.80 -33.89
C GLY A 191 -23.08 3.55 -33.02
N GLU A 192 -21.85 3.04 -32.85
CA GLU A 192 -21.55 1.90 -31.97
C GLU A 192 -20.73 2.35 -30.77
N ARG A 193 -20.89 1.63 -29.66
CA ARG A 193 -20.10 1.82 -28.44
C ARG A 193 -19.33 0.53 -28.16
N HIS A 194 -18.03 0.67 -27.98
CA HIS A 194 -17.13 -0.44 -27.66
C HIS A 194 -16.33 -0.09 -26.41
N ALA A 195 -16.37 -0.97 -25.41
CA ALA A 195 -15.48 -0.87 -24.27
C ALA A 195 -14.05 -1.24 -24.68
N VAL A 196 -13.06 -0.46 -24.25
CA VAL A 196 -11.65 -0.66 -24.58
C VAL A 196 -10.87 -1.04 -23.33
N GLY A 197 -10.25 -2.23 -23.35
CA GLY A 197 -9.47 -2.76 -22.23
C GLY A 197 -7.97 -2.88 -22.48
N ALA A 198 -7.52 -2.74 -23.74
CA ALA A 198 -6.09 -2.81 -24.07
C ALA A 198 -5.76 -2.01 -25.32
N ALA A 199 -4.52 -1.55 -25.42
CA ALA A 199 -3.95 -0.98 -26.63
C ALA A 199 -2.47 -1.31 -26.71
N GLY A 200 -1.97 -1.57 -27.93
CA GLY A 200 -0.55 -1.81 -28.18
C GLY A 200 -0.10 -1.00 -29.39
N PHE A 201 1.09 -0.42 -29.29
CA PHE A 201 1.73 0.32 -30.37
C PHE A 201 2.77 -0.56 -31.05
N SER A 202 2.80 -0.53 -32.39
CA SER A 202 3.89 -1.15 -33.14
C SER A 202 5.25 -0.62 -32.66
N PRO A 203 6.28 -1.46 -32.50
CA PRO A 203 7.65 -1.01 -32.25
C PRO A 203 8.15 -0.06 -33.35
N LEU A 204 7.60 -0.20 -34.56
CA LEU A 204 7.85 0.63 -35.74
C LEU A 204 6.87 1.80 -35.89
N PHE A 205 6.17 2.20 -34.82
CA PHE A 205 5.14 3.24 -34.88
C PHE A 205 5.56 4.55 -35.57
N GLU A 206 6.83 4.98 -35.44
CA GLU A 206 7.36 6.17 -36.12
C GLU A 206 7.32 6.05 -37.67
N ALA A 207 7.35 4.83 -38.18
CA ALA A 207 7.36 4.50 -39.60
C ALA A 207 6.00 4.01 -40.13
N ASP A 208 5.27 3.20 -39.36
CA ASP A 208 4.06 2.51 -39.82
C ASP A 208 2.74 3.06 -39.21
N GLU A 209 2.86 3.94 -38.21
CA GLU A 209 1.76 4.49 -37.42
C GLU A 209 0.72 3.45 -36.94
N THR A 210 1.13 2.19 -36.75
CA THR A 210 0.24 1.08 -36.47
C THR A 210 -0.07 0.95 -34.97
N VAL A 211 -1.36 0.87 -34.66
CA VAL A 211 -1.88 0.67 -33.30
C VAL A 211 -2.97 -0.38 -33.31
N LEU A 212 -2.92 -1.30 -32.35
CA LEU A 212 -3.98 -2.26 -32.07
C LEU A 212 -4.76 -1.83 -30.84
N LEU A 213 -6.07 -1.98 -30.88
CA LEU A 213 -7.01 -1.65 -29.82
C LEU A 213 -7.87 -2.87 -29.51
N GLY A 214 -7.75 -3.38 -28.29
CA GLY A 214 -8.52 -4.50 -27.79
C GLY A 214 -9.85 -4.04 -27.22
N THR A 215 -10.95 -4.57 -27.76
CA THR A 215 -12.32 -4.19 -27.39
C THR A 215 -13.17 -5.39 -26.99
N ASP A 216 -14.40 -5.12 -26.55
CA ASP A 216 -15.44 -6.12 -26.32
C ASP A 216 -15.83 -6.95 -27.56
N ARG A 217 -15.52 -6.45 -28.77
CA ARG A 217 -15.81 -7.13 -30.05
C ARG A 217 -14.61 -7.88 -30.64
N GLY A 218 -13.39 -7.55 -30.21
CA GLY A 218 -12.16 -8.12 -30.76
C GLY A 218 -11.06 -7.07 -30.93
N ILE A 219 -10.22 -7.22 -31.96
CA ILE A 219 -9.11 -6.31 -32.24
C ILE A 219 -9.48 -5.33 -33.34
N TYR A 220 -9.36 -4.03 -33.04
CA TYR A 220 -9.38 -2.98 -34.04
C TYR A 220 -7.96 -2.53 -34.35
N ARG A 221 -7.71 -2.17 -35.60
CA ARG A 221 -6.40 -1.67 -36.06
C ARG A 221 -6.53 -0.27 -36.62
N SER A 222 -5.52 0.55 -36.35
CA SER A 222 -5.27 1.82 -37.00
C SER A 222 -3.88 1.79 -37.65
N THR A 223 -3.74 2.41 -38.82
CA THR A 223 -2.46 2.59 -39.55
C THR A 223 -2.20 4.07 -39.85
N ASN A 224 -2.83 4.95 -39.08
CA ASN A 224 -2.68 6.41 -39.18
C ASN A 224 -2.64 7.05 -37.78
N GLY A 225 -1.99 6.36 -36.85
CA GLY A 225 -1.70 6.89 -35.53
C GLY A 225 -2.92 6.98 -34.62
N GLY A 226 -3.94 6.13 -34.83
CA GLY A 226 -5.16 6.07 -34.04
C GLY A 226 -6.25 7.05 -34.48
N GLN A 227 -6.17 7.65 -35.67
CA GLN A 227 -7.17 8.58 -36.18
C GLN A 227 -8.43 7.86 -36.70
N THR A 228 -8.25 6.76 -37.42
CA THR A 228 -9.34 5.90 -37.90
C THR A 228 -9.06 4.45 -37.57
N TRP A 229 -10.14 3.69 -37.37
CA TRP A 229 -10.10 2.31 -36.90
C TRP A 229 -10.91 1.41 -37.82
N ALA A 230 -10.40 0.20 -38.05
CA ALA A 230 -11.12 -0.87 -38.71
C ALA A 230 -11.11 -2.10 -37.80
N LEU A 231 -12.23 -2.83 -37.76
CA LEU A 231 -12.25 -4.15 -37.13
C LEU A 231 -11.29 -5.04 -37.92
N PHE A 232 -10.29 -5.57 -37.24
CA PHE A 232 -9.20 -6.31 -37.86
C PHE A 232 -9.28 -7.81 -37.55
N ALA A 233 -9.64 -8.17 -36.32
CA ALA A 233 -9.95 -9.54 -35.93
C ALA A 233 -11.20 -9.57 -35.04
N ASP A 234 -12.18 -10.40 -35.39
CA ASP A 234 -13.44 -10.53 -34.65
C ASP A 234 -13.33 -11.64 -33.59
N ALA A 235 -13.88 -11.41 -32.40
CA ALA A 235 -13.91 -12.40 -31.34
C ALA A 235 -14.71 -13.66 -31.74
N ALA A 236 -15.68 -13.52 -32.65
CA ALA A 236 -16.40 -14.65 -33.23
C ALA A 236 -15.47 -15.63 -33.97
N ASP A 237 -14.32 -15.15 -34.46
CA ASP A 237 -13.32 -15.90 -35.21
C ASP A 237 -12.12 -16.31 -34.34
N GLY A 238 -12.21 -16.15 -33.02
CA GLY A 238 -11.19 -16.60 -32.06
C GLY A 238 -10.24 -15.51 -31.54
N ALA A 239 -10.46 -14.25 -31.91
CA ALA A 239 -9.72 -13.12 -31.33
C ALA A 239 -10.01 -12.93 -29.83
N PRO A 240 -9.04 -12.48 -29.02
CA PRO A 240 -9.28 -12.16 -27.62
C PRO A 240 -10.26 -10.99 -27.47
N THR A 241 -11.08 -11.04 -26.42
CA THR A 241 -11.97 -9.95 -26.01
C THR A 241 -11.41 -9.20 -24.81
N PHE A 242 -11.78 -7.93 -24.72
CA PHE A 242 -11.33 -7.00 -23.70
C PHE A 242 -12.50 -6.21 -23.10
N GLY A 243 -12.22 -5.42 -22.08
CA GLY A 243 -13.21 -4.59 -21.41
C GLY A 243 -13.75 -5.25 -20.13
N PRO A 244 -14.86 -4.73 -19.58
CA PRO A 244 -15.33 -5.11 -18.24
C PRO A 244 -15.79 -6.57 -18.16
N ALA A 245 -16.23 -7.15 -19.27
CA ALA A 245 -16.64 -8.56 -19.32
C ALA A 245 -15.45 -9.53 -19.37
N ALA A 246 -14.29 -9.09 -19.87
CA ALA A 246 -13.07 -9.89 -19.92
C ALA A 246 -12.36 -9.92 -18.55
N GLY A 247 -12.55 -8.89 -17.73
CA GLY A 247 -12.08 -8.83 -16.34
C GLY A 247 -11.58 -7.43 -15.95
N PRO A 248 -10.74 -7.34 -14.89
CA PRO A 248 -10.12 -6.08 -14.48
C PRO A 248 -9.21 -5.51 -15.57
N ILE A 249 -9.06 -4.20 -15.65
CA ILE A 249 -8.34 -3.56 -16.75
C ILE A 249 -6.83 -3.73 -16.64
N GLU A 250 -6.33 -3.76 -15.42
CA GLU A 250 -4.92 -3.98 -15.10
C GLU A 250 -4.46 -5.41 -15.44
N GLN A 251 -5.40 -6.31 -15.75
CA GLN A 251 -5.13 -7.71 -16.10
C GLN A 251 -5.34 -7.99 -17.59
N GLN A 252 -5.26 -6.95 -18.42
CA GLN A 252 -5.49 -7.03 -19.85
C GLN A 252 -4.44 -6.22 -20.62
N GLY A 253 -3.97 -6.75 -21.74
CA GLY A 253 -2.95 -6.06 -22.52
C GLY A 253 -2.72 -6.65 -23.91
N ILE A 254 -2.12 -5.83 -24.77
CA ILE A 254 -1.56 -6.21 -26.07
C ILE A 254 -0.07 -5.88 -26.00
N VAL A 255 0.79 -6.85 -26.30
CA VAL A 255 2.24 -6.77 -26.13
C VAL A 255 2.92 -7.09 -27.46
N PHE A 256 3.74 -6.15 -27.93
CA PHE A 256 4.60 -6.34 -29.08
C PHE A 256 6.01 -6.74 -28.60
N PRO A 257 6.67 -7.71 -29.25
CA PRO A 257 8.12 -7.91 -29.08
C PRO A 257 8.89 -6.66 -29.53
N ASP A 258 9.97 -6.31 -28.84
CA ASP A 258 10.71 -5.05 -29.07
C ASP A 258 11.73 -5.12 -30.25
N ASP A 259 12.03 -6.28 -30.86
CA ASP A 259 13.02 -6.41 -31.96
C ASP A 259 12.91 -7.71 -32.82
N TYR A 260 13.47 -7.66 -34.04
CA TYR A 260 13.10 -8.46 -35.24
C TYR A 260 13.52 -9.95 -35.33
N GLY A 261 12.54 -10.81 -35.68
CA GLY A 261 12.72 -12.01 -36.52
C GLY A 261 12.26 -13.33 -35.87
N ASP A 262 11.04 -13.77 -36.17
CA ASP A 262 10.50 -15.08 -35.79
C ASP A 262 10.84 -16.20 -36.78
N ASP A 263 11.26 -15.87 -38.02
CA ASP A 263 11.64 -16.86 -39.05
C ASP A 263 13.14 -17.22 -39.02
N PRO A 264 13.52 -18.43 -38.57
CA PRO A 264 14.91 -18.90 -38.63
C PRO A 264 15.40 -19.19 -40.06
N ALA A 265 14.51 -19.32 -41.04
CA ALA A 265 14.83 -19.55 -42.45
C ALA A 265 15.13 -18.25 -43.21
N VAL A 266 14.58 -17.11 -42.77
CA VAL A 266 14.85 -15.79 -43.35
C VAL A 266 15.86 -15.06 -42.47
N ARG A 267 17.14 -15.22 -42.83
CA ARG A 267 18.20 -14.37 -42.28
C ARG A 267 17.87 -12.94 -42.70
N TRP A 268 17.57 -12.08 -41.72
CA TRP A 268 17.15 -10.68 -41.88
C TRP A 268 15.67 -10.45 -42.21
N ASP A 269 14.75 -11.20 -41.60
CA ASP A 269 13.39 -10.70 -41.50
C ASP A 269 13.40 -9.44 -40.61
N LEU A 270 13.20 -8.28 -41.24
CA LEU A 270 13.18 -6.97 -40.60
C LEU A 270 11.75 -6.61 -40.16
N VAL A 271 10.80 -7.55 -40.17
CA VAL A 271 9.43 -7.33 -39.73
C VAL A 271 8.98 -8.55 -38.91
N ASP A 272 9.00 -8.44 -37.58
CA ASP A 272 8.35 -9.43 -36.73
C ASP A 272 6.83 -9.20 -36.79
N HIS A 273 6.10 -10.20 -37.28
CA HIS A 273 4.64 -10.17 -37.39
C HIS A 273 3.95 -10.70 -36.12
N THR A 274 4.74 -11.05 -35.10
CA THR A 274 4.23 -11.64 -33.86
C THR A 274 3.64 -10.58 -32.94
N VAL A 275 2.42 -10.81 -32.48
CA VAL A 275 1.77 -9.99 -31.45
C VAL A 275 1.17 -10.89 -30.39
N PHE A 276 1.34 -10.52 -29.12
CA PHE A 276 0.73 -11.20 -28.00
C PHE A 276 -0.38 -10.36 -27.38
N ALA A 277 -1.33 -11.06 -26.76
CA ALA A 277 -2.36 -10.45 -25.95
C ALA A 277 -2.62 -11.31 -24.72
N PHE A 278 -3.10 -10.68 -23.67
CA PHE A 278 -3.55 -11.39 -22.48
C PHE A 278 -4.80 -10.73 -21.90
N ASN A 279 -5.58 -11.56 -21.23
CA ASN A 279 -6.66 -11.18 -20.33
C ASN A 279 -6.73 -12.25 -19.23
N PRO A 280 -7.58 -12.11 -18.19
CA PRO A 280 -7.68 -13.13 -17.16
C PRO A 280 -7.99 -14.55 -17.67
N ALA A 281 -8.60 -14.68 -18.85
CA ALA A 281 -8.89 -15.98 -19.43
C ALA A 281 -7.66 -16.66 -20.08
N GLY A 282 -6.57 -15.95 -20.39
CA GLY A 282 -5.34 -16.57 -20.89
C GLY A 282 -4.45 -15.67 -21.73
N VAL A 283 -3.46 -16.32 -22.37
CA VAL A 283 -2.51 -15.70 -23.31
C VAL A 283 -2.86 -16.09 -24.74
N TYR A 284 -2.73 -15.14 -25.66
CA TYR A 284 -3.04 -15.28 -27.07
C TYR A 284 -1.85 -14.83 -27.91
N ARG A 285 -1.67 -15.46 -29.07
CA ARG A 285 -0.60 -15.15 -30.04
C ARG A 285 -1.19 -15.00 -31.44
N SER A 286 -0.70 -14.00 -32.16
CA SER A 286 -0.84 -13.80 -33.60
C SER A 286 0.55 -13.81 -34.21
N ASP A 287 0.68 -14.36 -35.42
CA ASP A 287 1.93 -14.37 -36.22
C ASP A 287 1.73 -13.60 -37.55
N ASP A 288 0.72 -12.72 -37.61
CA ASP A 288 0.27 -12.03 -38.82
C ASP A 288 -0.23 -10.60 -38.52
N ASP A 289 0.54 -9.86 -37.71
CA ASP A 289 0.27 -8.46 -37.30
C ASP A 289 -1.04 -8.26 -36.52
N GLY A 290 -1.55 -9.32 -35.88
CA GLY A 290 -2.81 -9.31 -35.13
C GLY A 290 -4.04 -9.65 -35.99
N ALA A 291 -3.89 -10.20 -37.19
CA ALA A 291 -5.02 -10.52 -38.08
C ALA A 291 -5.74 -11.80 -37.64
N THR A 292 -5.00 -12.83 -37.24
CA THR A 292 -5.53 -14.07 -36.68
C THR A 292 -4.88 -14.40 -35.34
N TRP A 293 -5.67 -14.99 -34.44
CA TRP A 293 -5.26 -15.23 -33.06
C TRP A 293 -5.51 -16.68 -32.66
N ARG A 294 -4.59 -17.22 -31.87
CA ARG A 294 -4.78 -18.49 -31.15
C ARG A 294 -4.52 -18.32 -29.67
N ARG A 295 -5.34 -18.97 -28.85
CA ARG A 295 -5.10 -19.08 -27.40
C ARG A 295 -4.00 -20.10 -27.13
N LEU A 296 -3.02 -19.73 -26.31
CA LEU A 296 -1.90 -20.59 -25.92
C LEU A 296 -2.31 -21.53 -24.77
N PRO A 297 -1.76 -22.76 -24.69
CA PRO A 297 -2.15 -23.78 -23.72
C PRO A 297 -1.57 -23.54 -22.30
N LEU A 298 -1.83 -22.37 -21.72
CA LEU A 298 -1.48 -22.06 -20.33
C LEU A 298 -2.60 -22.50 -19.37
N ALA A 299 -2.30 -23.45 -18.49
CA ALA A 299 -3.20 -23.92 -17.46
C ALA A 299 -3.01 -23.13 -16.15
N ALA A 300 -3.57 -21.92 -16.08
CA ALA A 300 -3.63 -21.08 -14.87
C ALA A 300 -5.09 -20.67 -14.58
N GLU A 301 -5.40 -20.33 -13.32
CA GLU A 301 -6.76 -19.85 -12.98
C GLU A 301 -7.03 -18.46 -13.54
N ALA A 302 -6.02 -17.59 -13.51
CA ALA A 302 -6.05 -16.28 -14.16
C ALA A 302 -4.65 -15.80 -14.56
N VAL A 303 -4.56 -15.05 -15.66
CA VAL A 303 -3.36 -14.31 -16.08
C VAL A 303 -3.51 -12.85 -15.65
N HIS A 304 -2.50 -12.30 -14.98
CA HIS A 304 -2.50 -10.91 -14.50
C HIS A 304 -1.66 -10.01 -15.39
N ASP A 305 -0.55 -10.52 -15.90
CA ASP A 305 0.34 -9.72 -16.75
C ASP A 305 1.18 -10.64 -17.64
N LEU A 306 1.71 -10.10 -18.73
CA LEU A 306 2.55 -10.82 -19.68
C LEU A 306 3.74 -9.97 -20.11
N ALA A 307 4.94 -10.52 -19.89
CA ALA A 307 6.17 -10.00 -20.46
C ALA A 307 6.68 -10.93 -21.57
N VAL A 308 7.11 -10.33 -22.67
CA VAL A 308 7.56 -11.01 -23.89
C VAL A 308 8.99 -10.56 -24.18
N SER A 309 9.92 -11.51 -24.33
CA SER A 309 11.30 -11.18 -24.74
C SER A 309 11.39 -10.86 -26.23
N ASN A 310 12.52 -10.32 -26.66
CA ASN A 310 12.84 -10.28 -28.08
C ASN A 310 12.97 -11.71 -28.63
N ALA A 311 12.58 -11.88 -29.89
CA ALA A 311 12.64 -13.14 -30.63
C ALA A 311 13.65 -12.97 -31.77
N TRP A 312 14.88 -13.48 -31.62
CA TRP A 312 15.71 -13.85 -32.76
C TRP A 312 16.94 -14.67 -32.35
N PRO A 313 17.30 -15.73 -33.10
CA PRO A 313 16.52 -16.43 -34.13
C PRO A 313 15.64 -17.55 -33.53
N ALA A 314 15.14 -17.35 -32.31
CA ALA A 314 14.33 -18.31 -31.57
C ALA A 314 13.01 -17.66 -31.16
N ASP A 315 11.98 -18.48 -30.95
CA ASP A 315 10.72 -18.03 -30.35
C ASP A 315 10.96 -17.22 -29.06
N PRO A 316 10.12 -16.21 -28.79
CA PRO A 316 10.27 -15.39 -27.60
C PRO A 316 10.04 -16.21 -26.34
N VAL A 317 10.77 -15.87 -25.29
CA VAL A 317 10.47 -16.31 -23.93
C VAL A 317 9.30 -15.48 -23.42
N LEU A 318 8.29 -16.17 -22.89
CA LEU A 318 7.12 -15.57 -22.27
C LEU A 318 7.19 -15.75 -20.77
N VAL A 319 6.97 -14.67 -20.02
CA VAL A 319 6.78 -14.70 -18.57
C VAL A 319 5.38 -14.17 -18.27
N ALA A 320 4.47 -15.05 -17.92
CA ALA A 320 3.12 -14.69 -17.49
C ALA A 320 3.07 -14.62 -15.96
N ALA A 321 2.64 -13.50 -15.39
CA ALA A 321 2.25 -13.43 -13.99
C ALA A 321 0.87 -14.08 -13.84
N VAL A 322 0.74 -15.04 -12.93
CA VAL A 322 -0.49 -15.83 -12.82
C VAL A 322 -0.99 -15.93 -11.39
N ARG A 323 -2.29 -16.14 -11.28
CA ARG A 323 -2.92 -16.65 -10.06
C ARG A 323 -3.18 -18.14 -10.25
N GLN A 324 -2.52 -18.95 -9.45
CA GLN A 324 -2.71 -20.39 -9.42
C GLN A 324 -2.24 -20.94 -8.07
N PRO A 325 -2.96 -21.91 -7.46
CA PRO A 325 -2.53 -22.49 -6.20
C PRO A 325 -1.10 -23.02 -6.25
N GLY A 326 -0.19 -22.39 -5.49
CA GLY A 326 1.22 -22.78 -5.41
C GLY A 326 2.10 -22.29 -6.56
N ALA A 327 1.60 -21.43 -7.46
CA ALA A 327 2.39 -20.83 -8.55
C ALA A 327 2.08 -19.34 -8.73
N VAL A 328 3.13 -18.54 -8.92
CA VAL A 328 3.06 -17.08 -9.09
C VAL A 328 3.31 -16.64 -10.53
N ALA A 329 3.95 -17.48 -11.34
CA ALA A 329 4.17 -17.21 -12.74
C ALA A 329 4.17 -18.50 -13.56
N ALA A 330 4.10 -18.35 -14.87
CA ALA A 330 4.39 -19.40 -15.83
C ALA A 330 5.40 -18.87 -16.85
N VAL A 331 6.40 -19.70 -17.18
CA VAL A 331 7.44 -19.36 -18.14
C VAL A 331 7.40 -20.33 -19.31
N SER A 332 7.39 -19.80 -20.52
CA SER A 332 7.55 -20.54 -21.76
C SER A 332 8.82 -20.08 -22.47
N SER A 333 9.63 -21.02 -22.95
CA SER A 333 10.84 -20.72 -23.73
C SER A 333 10.71 -21.09 -25.21
N ASP A 334 9.48 -21.36 -25.66
CA ASP A 334 9.12 -21.87 -26.98
C ASP A 334 7.89 -21.14 -27.54
N GLY A 335 7.79 -19.83 -27.27
CA GLY A 335 6.76 -18.97 -27.86
C GLY A 335 5.34 -19.31 -27.40
N GLY A 336 5.21 -19.97 -26.25
CA GLY A 336 3.97 -20.34 -25.60
C GLY A 336 3.46 -21.74 -25.91
N ALA A 337 4.23 -22.58 -26.61
CA ALA A 337 3.84 -23.96 -26.91
C ALA A 337 3.83 -24.84 -25.65
N THR A 338 4.81 -24.67 -24.75
CA THR A 338 4.87 -25.32 -23.45
C THR A 338 5.13 -24.32 -22.32
N TRP A 339 4.60 -24.63 -21.14
CA TRP A 339 4.67 -23.76 -19.97
C TRP A 339 5.20 -24.52 -18.76
N ARG A 340 6.11 -23.87 -18.03
CA ARG A 340 6.57 -24.32 -16.72
C ARG A 340 6.10 -23.34 -15.65
N LEU A 341 5.38 -23.85 -14.65
CA LEU A 341 4.97 -23.04 -13.51
C LEU A 341 6.16 -22.70 -12.61
N VAL A 342 6.18 -21.46 -12.15
CA VAL A 342 7.11 -20.95 -11.14
C VAL A 342 6.43 -21.08 -9.80
N SER A 343 6.90 -22.03 -9.00
CA SER A 343 6.34 -22.28 -7.68
C SER A 343 6.45 -21.06 -6.78
N GLY A 344 5.39 -20.77 -6.03
CA GLY A 344 5.37 -19.75 -5.00
C GLY A 344 4.66 -20.19 -3.72
N PRO A 345 4.73 -19.39 -2.66
CA PRO A 345 4.04 -19.68 -1.41
C PRO A 345 2.53 -19.83 -1.62
N ALA A 346 1.90 -20.66 -0.79
CA ALA A 346 0.47 -20.88 -0.88
C ALA A 346 -0.30 -19.56 -0.68
N GLY A 347 -1.24 -19.27 -1.58
CA GLY A 347 -2.09 -18.08 -1.54
C GLY A 347 -1.49 -16.83 -2.19
N VAL A 348 -0.20 -16.82 -2.51
CA VAL A 348 0.48 -15.69 -3.17
C VAL A 348 0.35 -15.83 -4.68
N GLY A 349 -0.13 -14.80 -5.35
CA GLY A 349 -0.25 -14.71 -6.81
C GLY A 349 0.73 -13.73 -7.42
N GLY A 350 1.13 -13.96 -8.67
CA GLY A 350 1.83 -12.95 -9.46
C GLY A 350 0.88 -11.87 -9.91
N THR A 351 1.35 -10.62 -9.88
CA THR A 351 0.57 -9.42 -10.21
C THR A 351 1.14 -8.65 -11.39
N GLY A 352 2.42 -8.83 -11.71
CA GLY A 352 3.08 -8.11 -12.81
C GLY A 352 4.33 -8.84 -13.28
N ALA A 353 4.69 -8.71 -14.54
CA ALA A 353 5.87 -9.34 -15.13
C ALA A 353 6.63 -8.33 -15.98
N ALA A 354 7.96 -8.43 -15.99
CA ALA A 354 8.78 -7.68 -16.92
C ALA A 354 10.05 -8.45 -17.31
N VAL A 355 10.51 -8.25 -18.52
CA VAL A 355 11.77 -8.81 -19.04
C VAL A 355 12.66 -7.68 -19.55
N ALA A 356 13.97 -7.87 -19.46
CA ALA A 356 14.91 -6.95 -20.11
C ALA A 356 14.73 -7.02 -21.64
N ARG A 357 14.96 -5.92 -22.37
CA ARG A 357 14.86 -5.92 -23.83
C ARG A 357 15.78 -6.93 -24.50
N ASP A 358 17.03 -7.04 -24.05
CA ASP A 358 18.01 -7.97 -24.66
C ASP A 358 17.90 -9.41 -24.13
N PHE A 359 16.71 -9.86 -23.77
CA PHE A 359 16.50 -11.13 -23.11
C PHE A 359 16.66 -12.31 -24.07
N GLY A 360 17.83 -12.96 -24.00
CA GLY A 360 18.19 -14.08 -24.85
C GLY A 360 17.89 -15.45 -24.22
N ALA A 361 17.48 -16.41 -25.05
CA ALA A 361 17.26 -17.79 -24.64
C ALA A 361 18.52 -18.41 -23.97
N PRO A 362 18.37 -19.20 -22.89
CA PRO A 362 19.48 -19.91 -22.27
C PRO A 362 20.21 -20.83 -23.26
N GLY A 363 21.53 -20.66 -23.40
CA GLY A 363 22.39 -21.57 -24.15
C GLY A 363 22.55 -21.28 -25.66
N TYR A 364 21.85 -20.29 -26.22
CA TYR A 364 22.03 -19.92 -27.62
C TYR A 364 23.35 -19.14 -27.82
N ARG A 365 24.30 -19.70 -28.57
CA ARG A 365 25.49 -18.98 -29.08
C ARG A 365 25.25 -18.63 -30.53
N VAL A 366 25.34 -17.34 -30.87
CA VAL A 366 25.33 -16.90 -32.27
C VAL A 366 26.51 -17.57 -33.00
N PRO A 367 26.29 -18.34 -34.07
CA PRO A 367 27.38 -18.87 -34.88
C PRO A 367 28.19 -17.72 -35.49
N PRO A 368 29.53 -17.82 -35.59
CA PRO A 368 30.31 -16.82 -36.31
C PRO A 368 29.80 -16.74 -37.76
N ILE A 369 29.44 -15.54 -38.21
CA ILE A 369 28.92 -15.29 -39.56
C ILE A 369 30.10 -15.35 -40.54
N PRO A 370 30.18 -16.34 -41.44
CA PRO A 370 31.28 -16.40 -42.41
C PRO A 370 31.08 -15.29 -43.47
N GLY A 371 32.06 -14.40 -43.63
CA GLY A 371 32.17 -13.50 -44.79
C GLY A 371 31.76 -12.03 -44.61
N PHE A 372 31.57 -11.52 -43.40
CA PHE A 372 31.20 -10.11 -43.17
C PHE A 372 32.24 -9.36 -42.33
N ASP A 373 33.40 -9.12 -42.93
CA ASP A 373 34.33 -8.08 -42.49
C ASP A 373 34.15 -6.86 -43.41
N HIS A 374 33.60 -5.78 -42.86
CA HIS A 374 33.49 -4.43 -43.45
C HIS A 374 32.32 -4.11 -44.41
N VAL A 375 31.47 -3.17 -43.94
CA VAL A 375 30.67 -2.16 -44.69
C VAL A 375 29.44 -2.63 -45.49
N LEU A 376 28.24 -2.19 -45.04
CA LEU A 376 27.08 -1.67 -45.80
C LEU A 376 25.96 -1.28 -44.80
N ARG A 377 25.81 0.01 -44.42
CA ARG A 377 24.83 1.02 -44.90
C ARG A 377 23.38 0.52 -45.09
N LEU A 378 22.54 0.76 -44.07
CA LEU A 378 21.07 0.81 -44.13
C LEU A 378 20.56 2.16 -43.55
N PRO A 379 19.37 2.69 -43.97
CA PRO A 379 19.03 4.10 -43.80
C PRO A 379 18.55 4.58 -42.42
N ILE A 380 18.29 3.71 -41.43
CA ILE A 380 17.68 4.15 -40.15
C ILE A 380 18.52 3.88 -38.88
N VAL A 381 19.58 3.07 -38.96
CA VAL A 381 20.45 2.77 -37.79
C VAL A 381 21.75 3.61 -37.76
N ALA A 382 21.98 4.49 -38.74
CA ALA A 382 23.25 5.20 -38.91
C ALA A 382 23.41 6.52 -38.12
N LYS A 383 22.73 6.74 -36.98
CA LYS A 383 22.97 7.97 -36.17
C LYS A 383 23.58 7.77 -34.78
N LEU A 384 23.88 6.54 -34.36
CA LEU A 384 24.47 6.30 -33.02
C LEU A 384 25.67 5.35 -33.01
N ALA A 385 26.12 4.86 -34.16
CA ALA A 385 27.36 4.10 -34.27
C ALA A 385 28.34 4.91 -35.11
N LEU A 386 29.05 5.83 -34.47
CA LEU A 386 30.37 6.34 -34.86
C LEU A 386 30.82 7.34 -33.78
N ASP A 387 31.21 6.77 -32.63
CA ASP A 387 32.35 7.21 -31.83
C ASP A 387 32.64 6.11 -30.78
N GLY A 388 33.47 5.12 -31.19
CA GLY A 388 34.28 4.34 -30.25
C GLY A 388 33.74 3.03 -29.66
N ILE A 389 32.98 2.20 -30.38
CA ILE A 389 32.61 0.85 -29.89
C ILE A 389 33.48 -0.23 -30.53
N HIS A 390 34.18 -0.96 -29.65
CA HIS A 390 34.97 -2.16 -29.89
C HIS A 390 34.20 -3.23 -30.70
N THR A 391 34.85 -3.75 -31.73
CA THR A 391 34.46 -4.97 -32.44
C THR A 391 34.74 -6.20 -31.56
N GLU A 392 33.74 -6.69 -30.84
CA GLU A 392 33.68 -8.10 -30.42
C GLU A 392 32.34 -8.71 -30.87
N PRO A 393 32.36 -9.82 -31.65
CA PRO A 393 31.15 -10.53 -32.06
C PRO A 393 30.65 -11.41 -30.89
N GLY A 394 29.77 -10.85 -30.07
CA GLY A 394 29.10 -11.57 -29.00
C GLY A 394 28.01 -10.73 -28.36
N TYR A 395 26.78 -10.87 -28.84
CA TYR A 395 25.63 -10.28 -28.16
C TYR A 395 25.48 -10.97 -26.79
N ARG A 396 25.94 -10.34 -25.71
CA ARG A 396 25.65 -10.75 -24.33
C ARG A 396 24.33 -10.12 -23.91
N GLY A 397 23.24 -10.66 -24.42
CA GLY A 397 21.90 -10.26 -24.01
C GLY A 397 21.70 -10.46 -22.50
N SER A 398 21.03 -9.52 -21.84
CA SER A 398 20.69 -9.60 -20.43
C SER A 398 19.61 -10.64 -20.19
N ARG A 399 19.83 -11.64 -19.35
CA ARG A 399 18.83 -12.68 -19.01
C ARG A 399 17.94 -12.33 -17.82
N GLU A 400 17.74 -11.04 -17.59
CA GLU A 400 17.04 -10.54 -16.42
C GLU A 400 15.52 -10.49 -16.65
N ALA A 401 14.77 -11.15 -15.77
CA ALA A 401 13.33 -11.01 -15.67
C ALA A 401 12.95 -10.63 -14.23
N TYR A 402 11.79 -9.99 -14.10
CA TYR A 402 11.22 -9.57 -12.84
C TYR A 402 9.78 -10.02 -12.76
N LEU A 403 9.36 -10.41 -11.56
CA LEU A 403 8.00 -10.85 -11.25
C LEU A 403 7.54 -10.15 -9.99
N ALA A 404 6.46 -9.40 -10.10
CA ALA A 404 5.77 -8.81 -8.96
C ALA A 404 4.75 -9.80 -8.39
N THR A 405 4.58 -9.76 -7.07
CA THR A 405 3.59 -10.59 -6.34
C THR A 405 2.74 -9.73 -5.41
N ASP A 406 1.55 -10.22 -5.09
CA ASP A 406 0.59 -9.52 -4.23
C ASP A 406 1.00 -9.43 -2.75
N ALA A 407 1.95 -10.27 -2.31
CA ALA A 407 2.41 -10.34 -0.92
C ALA A 407 3.94 -10.21 -0.75
N ASP A 408 4.75 -10.81 -1.63
CA ASP A 408 6.18 -11.02 -1.38
C ASP A 408 7.09 -10.03 -2.13
N GLY A 409 6.51 -9.04 -2.81
CA GLY A 409 7.24 -8.00 -3.54
C GLY A 409 7.73 -8.48 -4.90
N VAL A 410 8.91 -8.03 -5.33
CA VAL A 410 9.48 -8.32 -6.65
C VAL A 410 10.56 -9.39 -6.58
N TRP A 411 10.38 -10.47 -7.33
CA TRP A 411 11.37 -11.53 -7.55
C TRP A 411 12.19 -11.22 -8.79
N ARG A 412 13.44 -11.67 -8.82
CA ARG A 412 14.35 -11.47 -9.95
C ARG A 412 14.87 -12.80 -10.47
N SER A 413 14.90 -12.95 -11.79
CA SER A 413 15.65 -13.98 -12.48
C SER A 413 16.86 -13.37 -13.18
N GLN A 414 17.96 -14.12 -13.28
CA GLN A 414 19.17 -13.75 -14.03
C GLN A 414 19.47 -14.75 -15.17
N ASP A 415 18.61 -15.74 -15.37
CA ASP A 415 18.85 -16.90 -16.22
C ASP A 415 17.67 -17.19 -17.16
N GLY A 416 16.91 -16.17 -17.52
CA GLY A 416 15.87 -16.31 -18.52
C GLY A 416 14.52 -16.77 -17.94
N GLY A 417 14.26 -16.48 -16.67
CA GLY A 417 13.07 -16.96 -15.95
C GLY A 417 13.19 -18.42 -15.50
N ALA A 418 14.36 -19.07 -15.68
CA ALA A 418 14.59 -20.45 -15.29
C ALA A 418 14.55 -20.60 -13.76
N THR A 419 15.31 -19.77 -13.05
CA THR A 419 15.32 -19.67 -11.59
C THR A 419 14.99 -18.24 -11.14
N TRP A 420 14.41 -18.13 -9.94
CA TRP A 420 13.95 -16.87 -9.36
C TRP A 420 14.53 -16.71 -7.96
N ASP A 421 15.28 -15.65 -7.75
CA ASP A 421 15.75 -15.22 -6.44
C ASP A 421 14.62 -14.49 -5.69
N ARG A 422 14.14 -15.15 -4.63
CA ARG A 422 13.08 -14.67 -3.73
C ARG A 422 13.62 -13.76 -2.61
N GLU A 423 14.93 -13.83 -2.33
CA GLU A 423 15.58 -13.18 -1.18
C GLU A 423 16.42 -11.95 -1.57
N SER A 424 16.49 -11.62 -2.87
CA SER A 424 17.15 -10.41 -3.36
C SER A 424 16.76 -9.16 -2.52
N PRO A 425 17.72 -8.27 -2.16
CA PRO A 425 17.63 -7.34 -1.03
C PRO A 425 16.64 -6.17 -1.17
N ARG A 426 15.65 -6.27 -2.06
CA ARG A 426 14.59 -5.26 -2.25
C ARG A 426 13.43 -5.45 -1.25
N ALA A 427 13.77 -5.83 -0.02
CA ALA A 427 12.88 -6.01 1.14
C ALA A 427 12.01 -4.77 1.45
N THR A 428 12.32 -3.64 0.82
CA THR A 428 11.62 -2.36 0.89
C THR A 428 10.37 -2.25 -0.01
N LEU A 429 9.93 -3.32 -0.70
CA LEU A 429 8.81 -3.30 -1.67
C LEU A 429 7.69 -4.32 -1.38
N ARG A 430 7.60 -4.88 -0.18
CA ARG A 430 6.52 -5.83 0.18
C ARG A 430 5.19 -5.10 0.48
N ASN A 431 4.04 -5.77 0.32
CA ASN A 431 2.72 -5.18 0.57
C ASN A 431 2.46 -4.98 2.07
N ILE A 432 2.98 -3.88 2.61
CA ILE A 432 3.01 -3.60 4.04
C ILE A 432 1.77 -2.88 4.57
N GLN A 433 0.65 -2.74 3.85
CA GLN A 433 -0.49 -1.95 4.35
C GLN A 433 -0.92 -2.45 5.74
N PRO A 434 -0.53 -1.79 6.85
CA PRO A 434 -0.71 -2.39 8.14
C PRO A 434 -2.16 -2.12 8.57
N THR A 435 -2.74 -3.10 9.24
CA THR A 435 -4.15 -3.11 9.62
C THR A 435 -4.33 -3.36 11.11
N GLY A 436 -3.40 -4.07 11.74
CA GLY A 436 -3.39 -4.34 13.17
C GLY A 436 -2.01 -4.11 13.78
N LEU A 437 -1.96 -3.76 15.06
CA LEU A 437 -0.72 -3.51 15.79
C LEU A 437 -0.87 -3.99 17.23
N VAL A 438 0.12 -4.72 17.73
CA VAL A 438 0.22 -5.10 19.14
C VAL A 438 1.66 -4.98 19.61
N VAL A 439 1.82 -4.57 20.86
CA VAL A 439 3.13 -4.41 21.50
C VAL A 439 3.28 -5.50 22.55
N LEU A 440 4.37 -6.26 22.48
CA LEU A 440 4.59 -7.44 23.31
C LEU A 440 5.24 -7.03 24.65
N PRO A 441 4.67 -7.44 25.81
CA PRO A 441 5.27 -7.21 27.11
C PRO A 441 6.64 -7.89 27.26
N GLY A 442 7.61 -7.14 27.79
CA GLY A 442 8.95 -7.64 28.12
C GLY A 442 10.09 -6.71 27.70
N ALA A 443 11.32 -7.13 28.02
CA ALA A 443 12.56 -6.53 27.53
C ALA A 443 13.33 -7.60 26.73
N PRO A 444 13.71 -7.35 25.46
CA PRO A 444 13.52 -6.11 24.70
C PRO A 444 12.06 -5.83 24.33
N ALA A 445 11.82 -4.56 23.99
CA ALA A 445 10.54 -3.98 23.66
C ALA A 445 10.07 -4.42 22.26
N GLU A 446 9.41 -5.57 22.15
CA GLU A 446 9.01 -6.11 20.85
C GLU A 446 7.59 -5.67 20.42
N ALA A 447 7.31 -5.67 19.12
CA ALA A 447 5.96 -5.40 18.59
C ALA A 447 5.66 -6.27 17.36
N LEU A 448 4.38 -6.49 17.08
CA LEU A 448 3.88 -7.17 15.89
C LEU A 448 2.87 -6.28 15.15
N ALA A 449 2.96 -6.25 13.83
CA ALA A 449 2.03 -5.56 12.95
C ALA A 449 1.45 -6.53 11.93
N GLY A 450 0.14 -6.54 11.79
CA GLY A 450 -0.58 -7.27 10.75
C GLY A 450 -0.78 -6.43 9.51
N THR A 451 -0.79 -7.07 8.34
CA THR A 451 -0.91 -6.42 7.03
C THR A 451 -2.10 -6.96 6.23
N GLU A 452 -2.46 -6.28 5.13
CA GLU A 452 -3.52 -6.72 4.23
C GLU A 452 -3.19 -7.99 3.41
N ALA A 453 -1.92 -8.26 3.11
CA ALA A 453 -1.56 -9.38 2.23
C ALA A 453 -0.28 -10.13 2.62
N SER A 454 0.67 -9.48 3.31
CA SER A 454 1.98 -10.07 3.61
C SER A 454 2.02 -10.80 4.95
N GLY A 455 0.90 -10.92 5.68
CA GLY A 455 0.87 -11.53 7.00
C GLY A 455 1.39 -10.57 8.09
N LEU A 456 2.46 -10.95 8.79
CA LEU A 456 2.97 -10.23 9.97
C LEU A 456 4.37 -9.63 9.76
N TYR A 457 4.56 -8.48 10.39
CA TYR A 457 5.87 -7.87 10.65
C TYR A 457 6.14 -7.85 12.14
N ARG A 458 7.42 -7.94 12.51
CA ARG A 458 7.90 -7.85 13.88
C ARG A 458 8.91 -6.73 14.03
N SER A 459 8.89 -6.09 15.17
CA SER A 459 9.92 -5.16 15.59
C SER A 459 10.57 -5.70 16.85
N ALA A 460 11.90 -5.71 16.89
CA ALA A 460 12.69 -6.07 18.07
C ALA A 460 13.06 -4.84 18.94
N ASP A 461 12.78 -3.63 18.46
CA ASP A 461 13.34 -2.37 18.99
C ASP A 461 12.27 -1.29 19.27
N GLY A 462 11.03 -1.71 19.54
CA GLY A 462 9.94 -0.83 19.96
C GLY A 462 9.35 -0.02 18.80
N GLY A 463 9.32 -0.61 17.60
CA GLY A 463 8.76 -0.02 16.38
C GLY A 463 9.72 0.91 15.64
N ARG A 464 11.04 0.84 15.91
CA ARG A 464 12.06 1.66 15.21
C ARG A 464 12.53 1.00 13.91
N SER A 465 12.48 -0.32 13.84
CA SER A 465 12.67 -1.12 12.64
C SER A 465 11.71 -2.30 12.64
N TRP A 466 11.33 -2.76 11.45
CA TRP A 466 10.44 -3.90 11.26
C TRP A 466 11.04 -4.91 10.30
N GLU A 467 10.96 -6.18 10.66
CA GLU A 467 11.29 -7.34 9.84
C GLU A 467 10.00 -8.10 9.51
N TRP A 468 9.90 -8.61 8.29
CA TRP A 468 8.80 -9.50 7.94
C TRP A 468 8.98 -10.85 8.63
N LEU A 469 7.88 -11.46 9.10
CA LEU A 469 7.87 -12.81 9.65
C LEU A 469 7.24 -13.79 8.67
N ASP A 470 7.99 -14.82 8.30
CA ASP A 470 7.40 -16.00 7.68
C ASP A 470 6.61 -16.77 8.74
N THR A 471 5.32 -16.93 8.51
CA THR A 471 4.41 -17.58 9.46
C THR A 471 3.41 -18.44 8.73
N GLU A 472 2.67 -19.24 9.49
CA GLU A 472 1.61 -20.12 8.99
C GLU A 472 0.32 -19.37 8.65
N LEU A 473 0.25 -18.05 8.90
CA LEU A 473 -0.88 -17.23 8.51
C LEU A 473 -0.99 -17.16 6.98
N PRO A 474 -2.22 -17.28 6.41
CA PRO A 474 -2.43 -17.11 4.99
C PRO A 474 -1.95 -15.74 4.51
N ARG A 475 -1.38 -15.73 3.30
CA ARG A 475 -0.86 -14.54 2.60
C ARG A 475 -1.48 -14.43 1.22
N GLY A 476 -1.36 -13.26 0.61
CA GLY A 476 -1.87 -12.93 -0.72
C GLY A 476 -3.14 -12.10 -0.70
N HIS A 477 -3.69 -11.84 -1.89
CA HIS A 477 -4.79 -10.92 -2.10
C HIS A 477 -6.01 -11.25 -1.22
N GLY A 478 -6.43 -10.29 -0.40
CA GLY A 478 -7.58 -10.40 0.50
C GLY A 478 -7.30 -11.15 1.80
N GLN A 479 -6.06 -11.55 2.10
CA GLN A 479 -5.69 -12.23 3.35
C GLN A 479 -5.26 -11.25 4.44
N ASN A 480 -6.21 -10.42 4.89
CA ASN A 480 -5.94 -9.35 5.85
C ASN A 480 -5.80 -9.90 7.28
N VAL A 481 -4.85 -9.35 8.04
CA VAL A 481 -4.79 -9.47 9.50
C VAL A 481 -5.53 -8.29 10.13
N HIS A 482 -6.83 -8.45 10.38
CA HIS A 482 -7.69 -7.37 10.86
C HIS A 482 -7.38 -6.91 12.28
N ARG A 483 -7.08 -7.84 13.19
CA ARG A 483 -6.87 -7.52 14.60
C ARG A 483 -5.85 -8.44 15.25
N LEU A 484 -5.00 -7.88 16.11
CA LEU A 484 -4.08 -8.61 16.97
C LEU A 484 -4.42 -8.34 18.44
N MET A 485 -4.44 -9.38 19.27
CA MET A 485 -4.69 -9.27 20.71
C MET A 485 -3.77 -10.16 21.51
N LEU A 486 -3.31 -9.69 22.66
CA LEU A 486 -2.56 -10.55 23.59
C LEU A 486 -3.51 -11.35 24.48
N SER A 487 -3.07 -12.55 24.86
CA SER A 487 -3.59 -13.18 26.07
C SER A 487 -3.33 -12.26 27.27
N PRO A 488 -4.30 -12.05 28.17
CA PRO A 488 -4.06 -11.37 29.45
C PRO A 488 -2.97 -12.05 30.30
N ASN A 489 -2.64 -13.31 30.00
CA ASN A 489 -1.57 -14.07 30.65
C ASN A 489 -0.31 -14.20 29.76
N TYR A 490 -0.14 -13.28 28.80
CA TYR A 490 0.96 -13.30 27.84
C TYR A 490 2.35 -13.44 28.48
N ALA A 491 2.56 -12.83 29.65
CA ALA A 491 3.82 -12.94 30.38
C ALA A 491 4.23 -14.41 30.66
N ASN A 492 3.25 -15.30 30.80
CA ASN A 492 3.47 -16.72 31.07
C ASN A 492 3.24 -17.61 29.83
N ASP A 493 2.17 -17.36 29.07
CA ASP A 493 1.77 -18.24 27.96
C ASP A 493 2.29 -17.81 26.57
N ARG A 494 2.83 -16.59 26.47
CA ARG A 494 3.32 -15.96 25.24
C ARG A 494 2.33 -16.09 24.07
N THR A 495 1.03 -16.04 24.35
CA THR A 495 -0.03 -16.27 23.37
C THR A 495 -0.57 -14.96 22.78
N VAL A 496 -0.59 -14.88 21.46
CA VAL A 496 -1.18 -13.79 20.68
C VAL A 496 -2.32 -14.37 19.84
N PHE A 497 -3.43 -13.66 19.71
CA PHE A 497 -4.52 -14.03 18.82
C PHE A 497 -4.60 -13.08 17.62
N ALA A 498 -4.95 -13.61 16.47
CA ALA A 498 -5.16 -12.86 15.24
C ALA A 498 -6.55 -13.12 14.68
N ALA A 499 -7.29 -12.06 14.39
CA ALA A 499 -8.51 -12.10 13.59
C ALA A 499 -8.11 -11.82 12.13
N THR A 500 -8.41 -12.73 11.21
CA THR A 500 -8.00 -12.63 9.80
C THR A 500 -9.17 -12.90 8.86
N THR A 501 -9.03 -12.57 7.56
CA THR A 501 -10.03 -12.97 6.54
C THR A 501 -10.25 -14.48 6.49
N SER A 502 -9.22 -15.27 6.84
CA SER A 502 -9.31 -16.74 6.85
C SER A 502 -9.88 -17.31 8.16
N GLY A 503 -10.12 -16.47 9.16
CA GLY A 503 -10.67 -16.83 10.48
C GLY A 503 -9.76 -16.45 11.65
N VAL A 504 -10.04 -17.00 12.83
CA VAL A 504 -9.27 -16.73 14.06
C VAL A 504 -8.05 -17.66 14.16
N TRP A 505 -6.90 -17.12 14.54
CA TRP A 505 -5.66 -17.86 14.74
C TRP A 505 -5.05 -17.59 16.12
N ALA A 506 -4.37 -18.58 16.67
CA ALA A 506 -3.58 -18.47 17.89
C ALA A 506 -2.08 -18.63 17.57
N GLY A 507 -1.32 -17.61 17.92
CA GLY A 507 0.13 -17.53 17.86
C GLY A 507 0.74 -17.88 19.21
N ARG A 508 1.67 -18.83 19.24
CA ARG A 508 2.48 -19.19 20.41
C ARG A 508 3.88 -18.60 20.29
N GLU A 509 4.64 -18.69 21.39
CA GLU A 509 6.04 -18.23 21.45
C GLU A 509 6.19 -16.75 21.05
N GLY A 510 5.20 -15.93 21.41
CA GLY A 510 5.17 -14.51 21.09
C GLY A 510 4.78 -14.22 19.63
N GLY A 511 3.96 -15.09 19.03
CA GLY A 511 3.51 -14.93 17.64
C GLY A 511 4.52 -15.42 16.60
N ARG A 512 5.40 -16.36 16.96
CA ARG A 512 6.35 -16.98 16.03
C ARG A 512 5.82 -18.25 15.35
N ARG A 513 4.83 -18.90 15.96
CA ARG A 513 4.15 -20.08 15.40
C ARG A 513 2.66 -19.93 15.53
N TRP A 514 1.94 -20.12 14.45
CA TRP A 514 0.51 -19.88 14.36
C TRP A 514 -0.27 -21.16 14.05
N SER A 515 -1.47 -21.25 14.63
CA SER A 515 -2.41 -22.34 14.36
C SER A 515 -3.81 -21.79 14.23
N LYS A 516 -4.55 -22.28 13.23
CA LYS A 516 -5.94 -21.88 12.99
C LYS A 516 -6.86 -22.45 14.06
N LEU A 517 -7.77 -21.63 14.56
CA LEU A 517 -8.83 -22.02 15.49
C LEU A 517 -10.11 -22.37 14.70
N SER A 518 -11.04 -23.10 15.31
CA SER A 518 -12.28 -23.57 14.66
C SER A 518 -13.37 -22.50 14.50
N GLY A 519 -13.02 -21.23 14.76
CA GLY A 519 -13.97 -20.12 14.87
C GLY A 519 -14.46 -19.55 13.54
N PRO A 520 -15.16 -18.40 13.60
CA PRO A 520 -15.70 -17.76 12.40
C PRO A 520 -14.59 -17.45 11.38
N ALA A 521 -14.93 -17.57 10.10
CA ALA A 521 -14.14 -17.16 8.96
C ALA A 521 -15.07 -16.45 7.95
N PRO A 522 -14.86 -15.16 7.64
CA PRO A 522 -13.80 -14.28 8.16
C PRO A 522 -13.96 -13.95 9.65
N ALA A 523 -12.87 -13.49 10.26
CA ALA A 523 -12.84 -12.92 11.60
C ALA A 523 -12.28 -11.48 11.55
N ARG A 524 -13.13 -10.48 11.77
CA ARG A 524 -12.79 -9.05 11.77
C ARG A 524 -12.72 -8.48 13.18
N ALA A 525 -13.69 -8.82 14.01
CA ALA A 525 -13.69 -8.48 15.43
C ALA A 525 -13.20 -9.65 16.28
N LEU A 526 -12.43 -9.33 17.31
CA LEU A 526 -11.97 -10.29 18.32
C LEU A 526 -11.87 -9.55 19.67
N ALA A 527 -12.27 -10.25 20.74
CA ALA A 527 -12.09 -9.83 22.12
C ALA A 527 -11.68 -11.05 22.97
N VAL A 528 -10.78 -10.83 23.91
CA VAL A 528 -10.27 -11.84 24.84
C VAL A 528 -10.74 -11.49 26.26
N SER A 529 -11.33 -12.45 26.98
CA SER A 529 -11.74 -12.25 28.38
C SER A 529 -10.53 -11.85 29.23
N PRO A 530 -10.62 -10.84 30.13
CA PRO A 530 -9.54 -10.56 31.09
C PRO A 530 -9.18 -11.74 31.99
N ALA A 531 -10.11 -12.69 32.17
CA ALA A 531 -9.91 -13.91 32.93
C ALA A 531 -9.57 -15.13 32.03
N PHE A 532 -9.14 -14.90 30.78
CA PHE A 532 -8.88 -15.94 29.77
C PHE A 532 -8.01 -17.11 30.26
N ALA A 533 -7.02 -16.83 31.11
CA ALA A 533 -6.17 -17.88 31.70
C ALA A 533 -6.96 -18.96 32.46
N ARG A 534 -8.13 -18.59 33.01
CA ARG A 534 -9.02 -19.44 33.79
C ARG A 534 -10.27 -19.84 33.01
N ASP A 535 -10.94 -18.88 32.38
CA ASP A 535 -12.24 -19.10 31.74
C ASP A 535 -12.16 -19.44 30.25
N ARG A 536 -10.97 -19.32 29.64
CA ARG A 536 -10.69 -19.61 28.23
C ARG A 536 -11.67 -18.93 27.26
N THR A 537 -12.26 -17.79 27.66
CA THR A 537 -13.37 -17.17 26.93
C THR A 537 -12.89 -16.17 25.88
N LEU A 538 -13.39 -16.32 24.64
CA LEU A 538 -13.13 -15.46 23.49
C LEU A 538 -14.45 -15.08 22.82
N VAL A 539 -14.52 -13.90 22.23
CA VAL A 539 -15.62 -13.50 21.34
C VAL A 539 -15.03 -13.03 20.02
N ALA A 540 -15.55 -13.54 18.91
CA ALA A 540 -15.15 -13.15 17.57
C ALA A 540 -16.37 -13.23 16.66
N ASP A 541 -16.60 -12.20 15.85
CA ASP A 541 -17.68 -12.09 14.86
C ASP A 541 -18.98 -12.84 15.23
N GLY A 542 -19.53 -12.50 16.39
CA GLY A 542 -20.86 -12.96 16.83
C GLY A 542 -20.89 -14.36 17.41
N GLN A 543 -19.72 -14.96 17.57
CA GLN A 543 -19.57 -16.24 18.22
C GLN A 543 -18.76 -16.07 19.51
N ILE A 544 -19.08 -16.92 20.48
CA ILE A 544 -18.34 -17.03 21.74
C ILE A 544 -17.71 -18.41 21.81
N SER A 545 -16.44 -18.46 22.22
CA SER A 545 -15.76 -19.67 22.62
C SER A 545 -15.54 -19.64 24.12
N ARG A 546 -15.68 -20.80 24.77
CA ARG A 546 -15.44 -21.00 26.20
C ARG A 546 -14.35 -22.03 26.49
N ASP A 547 -13.64 -22.47 25.45
CA ASP A 547 -12.62 -23.51 25.51
C ASP A 547 -11.30 -23.09 24.85
N GLY A 548 -11.11 -21.77 24.65
CA GLY A 548 -9.88 -21.21 24.11
C GLY A 548 -9.82 -21.25 22.60
N GLY A 549 -10.99 -21.31 21.95
CA GLY A 549 -11.15 -21.30 20.50
C GLY A 549 -11.18 -22.68 19.85
N ALA A 550 -11.33 -23.76 20.63
CA ALA A 550 -11.46 -25.12 20.12
C ALA A 550 -12.88 -25.39 19.60
N SER A 551 -13.90 -24.74 20.16
CA SER A 551 -15.25 -24.68 19.65
C SER A 551 -15.89 -23.31 19.87
N TRP A 552 -16.87 -22.98 19.02
CA TRP A 552 -17.53 -21.69 18.98
C TRP A 552 -19.03 -21.86 18.87
N GLN A 553 -19.78 -21.01 19.56
CA GLN A 553 -21.23 -21.00 19.56
C GLN A 553 -21.74 -19.61 19.15
N PRO A 554 -22.78 -19.51 18.30
CA PRO A 554 -23.43 -18.24 18.01
C PRO A 554 -24.00 -17.61 19.28
N LEU A 555 -23.89 -16.29 19.42
CA LEU A 555 -24.50 -15.57 20.52
C LEU A 555 -26.04 -15.47 20.31
N PRO A 556 -26.89 -15.62 21.35
CA PRO A 556 -28.34 -15.78 21.18
C PRO A 556 -29.11 -14.59 20.58
N VAL A 557 -28.57 -13.38 20.67
CA VAL A 557 -29.19 -12.14 20.14
C VAL A 557 -28.59 -11.70 18.79
N VAL A 558 -27.70 -12.53 18.27
CA VAL A 558 -26.64 -12.18 17.34
C VAL A 558 -26.66 -13.27 16.27
N GLY A 559 -27.40 -13.06 15.19
CA GLY A 559 -27.27 -13.92 14.00
C GLY A 559 -25.81 -13.95 13.52
N ALA A 560 -25.39 -15.03 12.88
CA ALA A 560 -24.02 -15.18 12.36
C ALA A 560 -23.78 -14.21 11.18
N PHE A 561 -23.33 -12.99 11.46
CA PHE A 561 -23.10 -11.91 10.49
C PHE A 561 -21.89 -11.06 10.90
N PRO A 562 -21.29 -10.19 10.08
CA PRO A 562 -20.05 -9.50 10.45
C PRO A 562 -20.27 -8.50 11.60
N TRP A 563 -19.39 -8.53 12.60
CA TRP A 563 -19.42 -7.62 13.76
C TRP A 563 -18.25 -6.66 13.63
N HIS A 564 -18.41 -5.45 14.18
CA HIS A 564 -17.33 -4.46 14.12
C HIS A 564 -16.58 -4.34 15.44
N ALA A 565 -17.22 -4.54 16.60
CA ALA A 565 -16.55 -4.43 17.88
C ALA A 565 -17.16 -5.33 18.97
N ALA A 566 -16.30 -5.83 19.86
CA ALA A 566 -16.67 -6.52 21.08
C ALA A 566 -15.74 -6.07 22.22
N ALA A 567 -16.25 -6.00 23.44
CA ALA A 567 -15.44 -5.71 24.62
C ALA A 567 -15.97 -6.45 25.85
N PHE A 568 -15.05 -6.95 26.66
CA PHE A 568 -15.35 -7.45 27.99
C PHE A 568 -15.20 -6.33 29.02
N SER A 569 -15.99 -6.39 30.08
CA SER A 569 -15.72 -5.61 31.29
C SER A 569 -14.33 -5.92 31.82
N ALA A 570 -13.57 -4.90 32.25
CA ALA A 570 -12.33 -5.13 32.97
C ALA A 570 -12.53 -5.94 34.27
N ARG A 571 -13.78 -6.03 34.77
CA ARG A 571 -14.19 -6.84 35.92
C ARG A 571 -15.06 -8.03 35.51
N PHE A 572 -14.93 -8.52 34.27
CA PHE A 572 -15.76 -9.59 33.71
C PHE A 572 -15.87 -10.84 34.59
N GLU A 573 -14.81 -11.21 35.31
CA GLU A 573 -14.84 -12.33 36.24
C GLU A 573 -15.89 -12.15 37.34
N ALA A 574 -16.08 -10.92 37.81
CA ALA A 574 -17.01 -10.56 38.88
C ALA A 574 -18.39 -10.17 38.35
N ASP A 575 -18.47 -9.38 37.27
CA ASP A 575 -19.71 -8.78 36.78
C ASP A 575 -20.30 -9.45 35.53
N ARG A 576 -19.58 -10.40 34.93
CA ARG A 576 -19.98 -11.16 33.74
C ARG A 576 -20.47 -10.27 32.58
N THR A 577 -20.02 -9.02 32.52
CA THR A 577 -20.54 -8.02 31.58
C THR A 577 -19.69 -7.94 30.32
N LEU A 578 -20.32 -8.02 29.16
CA LEU A 578 -19.68 -7.77 27.86
C LEU A 578 -20.59 -7.03 26.90
N TRP A 579 -19.99 -6.40 25.90
CA TRP A 579 -20.67 -5.63 24.87
C TRP A 579 -20.28 -6.12 23.47
N VAL A 580 -21.24 -6.07 22.55
CA VAL A 580 -21.04 -6.36 21.11
C VAL A 580 -21.81 -5.37 20.25
N SER A 581 -21.22 -4.95 19.12
CA SER A 581 -21.88 -4.07 18.15
C SER A 581 -22.33 -4.83 16.90
N ARG A 582 -23.63 -4.74 16.59
CA ARG A 582 -24.24 -5.35 15.40
C ARG A 582 -24.18 -4.40 14.20
N VAL A 583 -23.85 -4.98 13.05
CA VAL A 583 -23.94 -4.36 11.73
C VAL A 583 -25.26 -4.78 11.08
N PRO A 584 -26.08 -3.83 10.57
CA PRO A 584 -27.27 -4.18 9.80
C PRO A 584 -26.88 -4.72 8.42
N LEU A 585 -27.65 -5.67 7.89
CA LEU A 585 -27.45 -6.15 6.52
C LEU A 585 -27.88 -5.10 5.48
N PRO A 586 -27.33 -5.13 4.26
CA PRO A 586 -27.70 -4.18 3.20
C PRO A 586 -29.19 -4.16 2.84
N ASP A 587 -29.90 -5.26 3.10
CA ASP A 587 -31.34 -5.47 2.85
C ASP A 587 -32.21 -5.34 4.12
N GLU A 588 -31.60 -5.17 5.30
CA GLU A 588 -32.30 -4.94 6.55
C GLU A 588 -32.49 -3.43 6.79
N SER A 589 -33.71 -3.01 7.14
CA SER A 589 -34.00 -1.64 7.62
C SER A 589 -33.51 -1.38 9.05
N LEU A 590 -32.57 -2.18 9.54
CA LEU A 590 -32.08 -2.14 10.91
C LEU A 590 -30.99 -1.08 11.09
N GLU A 591 -30.93 -0.53 12.30
CA GLU A 591 -29.89 0.42 12.70
C GLU A 591 -28.67 -0.31 13.30
N TYR A 592 -27.48 0.27 13.18
CA TYR A 592 -26.33 -0.14 13.99
C TYR A 592 -26.68 -0.11 15.48
N THR A 593 -26.38 -1.19 16.18
CA THR A 593 -26.90 -1.41 17.54
C THR A 593 -25.83 -1.99 18.47
N LEU A 594 -25.67 -1.38 19.64
CA LEU A 594 -24.87 -1.91 20.73
C LEU A 594 -25.74 -2.81 21.62
N TYR A 595 -25.25 -3.99 21.93
CA TYR A 595 -25.85 -4.91 22.89
C TYR A 595 -24.94 -5.07 24.10
N ARG A 596 -25.56 -5.25 25.27
CA ARG A 596 -24.89 -5.55 26.53
C ARG A 596 -25.44 -6.85 27.10
N SER A 597 -24.57 -7.76 27.48
CA SER A 597 -24.87 -8.90 28.34
C SER A 597 -24.30 -8.66 29.73
N GLN A 598 -24.98 -9.13 30.77
CA GLN A 598 -24.54 -9.09 32.17
C GLN A 598 -24.43 -10.49 32.78
N ASP A 599 -24.46 -11.53 31.93
CA ASP A 599 -24.50 -12.94 32.29
C ASP A 599 -23.59 -13.77 31.36
N ALA A 600 -22.48 -13.19 30.93
CA ALA A 600 -21.46 -13.83 30.09
C ALA A 600 -21.97 -14.34 28.73
N GLY A 601 -22.89 -13.60 28.14
CA GLY A 601 -23.35 -13.75 26.77
C GLY A 601 -24.59 -14.62 26.63
N GLU A 602 -25.21 -15.03 27.73
CA GLU A 602 -26.44 -15.84 27.73
C GLU A 602 -27.66 -15.00 27.34
N THR A 603 -27.82 -13.81 27.93
CA THR A 603 -28.88 -12.86 27.58
C THR A 603 -28.31 -11.51 27.23
N TRP A 604 -29.03 -10.78 26.38
CA TRP A 604 -28.58 -9.51 25.83
C TRP A 604 -29.68 -8.46 25.86
N GLN A 605 -29.27 -7.24 26.18
CA GLN A 605 -30.11 -6.06 26.18
C GLN A 605 -29.57 -5.07 25.15
N ARG A 606 -30.45 -4.50 24.33
CA ARG A 606 -30.10 -3.39 23.45
C ARG A 606 -29.77 -2.15 24.28
N VAL A 607 -28.65 -1.50 23.99
CA VAL A 607 -28.30 -0.19 24.55
C VAL A 607 -28.92 0.89 23.65
N ASP A 608 -30.14 1.31 23.97
CA ASP A 608 -30.90 2.29 23.16
C ASP A 608 -30.78 3.72 23.73
N VAL A 609 -29.61 4.33 23.54
CA VAL A 609 -29.33 5.70 24.01
C VAL A 609 -29.12 6.62 22.79
N PRO A 610 -29.81 7.80 22.71
CA PRO A 610 -29.75 8.68 21.53
C PRO A 610 -28.33 9.08 21.09
N ALA A 611 -27.40 9.16 22.05
CA ALA A 611 -26.02 9.52 21.79
C ALA A 611 -25.30 8.53 20.86
N VAL A 612 -25.58 7.23 20.96
CA VAL A 612 -24.89 6.15 20.23
C VAL A 612 -25.79 5.32 19.30
N ARG A 613 -27.11 5.56 19.34
CA ARG A 613 -28.10 4.89 18.48
C ARG A 613 -27.81 5.12 16.99
N GLY A 614 -27.86 4.04 16.20
CA GLY A 614 -27.68 4.07 14.74
C GLY A 614 -26.25 4.37 14.29
N ARG A 615 -25.27 4.33 15.20
CA ARG A 615 -23.85 4.59 14.87
C ARG A 615 -23.09 3.30 14.70
N GLN A 616 -22.33 3.23 13.62
CA GLN A 616 -21.37 2.14 13.42
C GLN A 616 -20.26 2.25 14.46
N MET A 617 -20.01 1.18 15.21
CA MET A 617 -18.94 1.12 16.20
C MET A 617 -17.79 0.28 15.67
N PHE A 618 -16.64 0.91 15.40
CA PHE A 618 -15.45 0.23 14.88
C PHE A 618 -14.60 -0.43 15.95
N ASP A 619 -14.65 0.09 17.18
CA ASP A 619 -13.95 -0.50 18.31
C ASP A 619 -14.64 -0.17 19.65
N LEU A 620 -14.42 -1.03 20.64
CA LEU A 620 -14.92 -0.88 22.00
C LEU A 620 -13.81 -1.27 22.97
N ALA A 621 -13.66 -0.47 24.03
CA ALA A 621 -12.73 -0.82 25.09
C ALA A 621 -13.20 -0.33 26.46
N THR A 622 -12.79 -1.04 27.49
CA THR A 622 -13.11 -0.69 28.88
C THR A 622 -11.86 -0.23 29.62
N LEU A 623 -12.02 0.82 30.43
CA LEU A 623 -10.96 1.40 31.24
C LEU A 623 -11.32 1.31 32.73
N SER A 624 -10.48 0.67 33.52
CA SER A 624 -10.55 0.68 35.00
C SER A 624 -9.15 0.74 35.59
N VAL A 625 -8.94 1.61 36.59
CA VAL A 625 -7.65 1.81 37.27
C VAL A 625 -7.90 1.79 38.78
N GLY A 626 -7.47 0.73 39.47
CA GLY A 626 -7.65 0.59 40.92
C GLY A 626 -9.12 0.67 41.35
N ALA A 627 -9.44 1.57 42.28
CA ALA A 627 -10.78 1.78 42.81
C ALA A 627 -11.69 2.65 41.91
N ASP A 628 -11.17 3.23 40.82
CA ASP A 628 -11.94 4.11 39.96
C ASP A 628 -13.12 3.38 39.28
N PRO A 629 -14.23 4.09 39.01
CA PRO A 629 -15.36 3.54 38.28
C PRO A 629 -14.96 3.16 36.85
N LEU A 630 -15.45 2.01 36.42
CA LEU A 630 -15.23 1.43 35.09
C LEU A 630 -15.88 2.32 34.02
N LYS A 631 -15.10 2.71 33.01
CA LYS A 631 -15.59 3.47 31.84
C LYS A 631 -15.62 2.59 30.60
N LEU A 632 -16.62 2.79 29.75
CA LEU A 632 -16.69 2.21 28.41
C LEU A 632 -16.40 3.29 27.37
N ILE A 633 -15.53 2.99 26.41
CA ILE A 633 -15.13 3.91 25.34
C ILE A 633 -15.53 3.27 24.02
N ALA A 634 -16.23 4.03 23.18
CA ALA A 634 -16.71 3.60 21.88
C ALA A 634 -16.16 4.50 20.78
N ALA A 635 -15.61 3.81 19.79
CA ALA A 635 -15.15 4.36 18.56
C ALA A 635 -16.23 4.29 17.48
N THR A 636 -16.59 5.41 16.88
CA THR A 636 -17.72 5.43 15.93
C THR A 636 -17.41 6.21 14.65
N ASP A 637 -18.22 5.95 13.62
CA ASP A 637 -18.34 6.72 12.36
C ASP A 637 -18.45 8.25 12.51
N SER A 638 -18.75 8.71 13.71
CA SER A 638 -19.08 10.09 13.99
C SER A 638 -18.28 10.64 15.17
N GLY A 639 -17.25 9.94 15.62
CA GLY A 639 -16.30 10.38 16.65
C GLY A 639 -16.23 9.44 17.86
N LEU A 640 -15.50 9.88 18.89
CA LEU A 640 -15.30 9.13 20.12
C LEU A 640 -16.41 9.42 21.15
N TYR A 641 -16.90 8.37 21.80
CA TYR A 641 -17.86 8.46 22.89
C TYR A 641 -17.35 7.75 24.13
N VAL A 642 -17.61 8.33 25.30
CA VAL A 642 -17.24 7.79 26.60
C VAL A 642 -18.47 7.67 27.49
N SER A 643 -18.63 6.51 28.10
CA SER A 643 -19.65 6.22 29.09
C SER A 643 -19.01 5.97 30.45
N PRO A 644 -19.33 6.78 31.49
CA PRO A 644 -18.83 6.58 32.85
C PRO A 644 -19.61 5.52 33.63
N ASP A 645 -20.71 5.00 33.07
CA ASP A 645 -21.74 4.20 33.75
C ASP A 645 -22.15 2.97 32.91
N LEU A 646 -21.16 2.35 32.25
CA LEU A 646 -21.30 1.03 31.61
C LEU A 646 -22.35 0.99 30.48
N GLY A 647 -22.43 2.07 29.74
CA GLY A 647 -23.23 2.24 28.54
C GLY A 647 -24.59 2.90 28.78
N ALA A 648 -24.92 3.30 30.01
CA ALA A 648 -26.22 3.93 30.31
C ALA A 648 -26.28 5.39 29.82
N THR A 649 -25.20 6.15 29.99
CA THR A 649 -25.04 7.50 29.44
C THR A 649 -23.74 7.62 28.66
N TRP A 650 -23.75 8.47 27.65
CA TRP A 650 -22.61 8.66 26.75
C TRP A 650 -22.40 10.14 26.49
N THR A 651 -21.14 10.57 26.57
CA THR A 651 -20.73 11.93 26.23
C THR A 651 -19.59 11.90 25.23
N ARG A 652 -19.49 12.94 24.41
CA ARG A 652 -18.32 13.19 23.57
C ARG A 652 -17.36 14.09 24.34
N PRO A 653 -16.15 13.65 24.69
CA PRO A 653 -15.19 14.51 25.36
C PRO A 653 -14.71 15.65 24.45
N ASN A 654 -14.41 16.81 25.02
CA ASN A 654 -13.83 17.93 24.26
C ASN A 654 -12.42 17.57 23.76
N GLY A 655 -12.05 18.10 22.58
CA GLY A 655 -10.73 17.85 21.99
C GLY A 655 -10.56 16.47 21.34
N THR A 656 -11.67 15.73 21.17
CA THR A 656 -11.70 14.43 20.46
C THR A 656 -12.04 14.61 18.97
N PRO A 657 -11.81 13.59 18.12
CA PRO A 657 -12.11 13.67 16.69
C PRO A 657 -13.57 14.07 16.37
N GLY A 658 -13.75 14.98 15.41
CA GLY A 658 -15.06 15.48 14.93
C GLY A 658 -15.64 14.68 13.76
N ARG A 659 -16.97 14.79 13.52
CA ARG A 659 -17.72 13.96 12.54
C ARG A 659 -17.18 14.08 11.10
N ARG A 660 -16.70 12.96 10.54
CA ARG A 660 -17.37 12.20 9.44
C ARG A 660 -16.59 10.98 8.93
N SER A 661 -15.38 10.73 9.41
CA SER A 661 -14.53 9.63 8.93
C SER A 661 -13.54 9.33 10.03
N VAL A 662 -13.89 8.46 10.98
CA VAL A 662 -12.96 8.08 12.06
C VAL A 662 -13.12 6.59 12.29
N ALA A 663 -12.40 5.79 11.51
CA ALA A 663 -12.17 4.40 11.84
C ALA A 663 -11.16 4.35 13.00
N ILE A 664 -11.65 4.36 14.23
CA ILE A 664 -10.77 4.11 15.38
C ILE A 664 -10.61 2.60 15.47
N ALA A 665 -9.37 2.18 15.39
CA ALA A 665 -9.05 0.78 15.15
C ALA A 665 -8.24 0.12 16.27
N SER A 666 -7.93 0.87 17.33
CA SER A 666 -7.33 0.32 18.55
C SER A 666 -7.44 1.31 19.69
N LEU A 667 -7.72 0.80 20.88
CA LEU A 667 -7.54 1.48 22.16
C LEU A 667 -6.54 0.69 23.00
N THR A 668 -5.52 1.37 23.53
CA THR A 668 -4.44 0.75 24.30
C THR A 668 -4.23 1.49 25.63
N LEU A 669 -3.90 0.74 26.69
CA LEU A 669 -3.58 1.24 28.03
C LEU A 669 -2.10 0.92 28.32
N SER A 670 -1.35 1.85 28.91
CA SER A 670 0.01 1.56 29.34
C SER A 670 0.02 0.71 30.62
N GLU A 671 0.86 -0.32 30.64
CA GLU A 671 1.24 -1.03 31.86
C GLU A 671 2.41 -0.30 32.58
N PRO A 672 2.46 -0.33 33.93
CA PRO A 672 1.45 -0.88 34.81
C PRO A 672 0.21 0.02 34.82
N TYR A 673 -0.97 -0.59 34.94
CA TYR A 673 -2.33 -0.05 34.87
C TYR A 673 -2.67 1.14 35.80
N THR A 674 -1.73 1.99 36.21
CA THR A 674 -1.90 3.06 37.20
C THR A 674 -2.08 4.45 36.58
N ALA A 675 -1.67 4.67 35.33
CA ALA A 675 -1.65 6.00 34.72
C ALA A 675 -2.94 6.38 33.96
N GLY A 676 -3.72 5.41 33.50
CA GLY A 676 -4.98 5.69 32.80
C GLY A 676 -4.79 6.42 31.47
N VAL A 677 -3.73 6.07 30.75
CA VAL A 677 -3.40 6.64 29.45
C VAL A 677 -4.20 5.90 28.36
N VAL A 678 -4.79 6.64 27.42
CA VAL A 678 -5.61 6.13 26.32
C VAL A 678 -5.11 6.72 25.01
N ALA A 679 -5.01 5.93 23.96
CA ALA A 679 -4.74 6.41 22.60
C ALA A 679 -5.86 5.99 21.64
N VAL A 680 -6.08 6.80 20.62
CA VAL A 680 -7.14 6.67 19.62
C VAL A 680 -6.56 6.99 18.24
N ALA A 681 -6.73 6.05 17.32
CA ALA A 681 -6.51 6.25 15.89
C ALA A 681 -7.73 6.94 15.26
N ALA A 682 -7.53 7.83 14.30
CA ALA A 682 -8.60 8.46 13.54
C ALA A 682 -8.13 8.82 12.12
N ASP A 683 -9.07 9.03 11.19
CA ASP A 683 -8.70 9.33 9.80
C ASP A 683 -8.03 10.70 9.66
N ASP A 684 -8.16 11.58 10.66
CA ASP A 684 -7.54 12.90 10.71
C ASP A 684 -6.38 13.03 11.70
N GLY A 685 -6.00 11.96 12.41
CA GLY A 685 -4.77 11.91 13.20
C GLY A 685 -4.77 10.92 14.36
N VAL A 686 -3.74 11.04 15.20
CA VAL A 686 -3.61 10.32 16.47
C VAL A 686 -4.02 11.22 17.62
N TYR A 687 -4.83 10.69 18.54
CA TYR A 687 -5.31 11.38 19.73
C TYR A 687 -4.92 10.56 20.96
N TRP A 688 -4.59 11.23 22.05
CA TRP A 688 -4.27 10.55 23.30
C TRP A 688 -4.75 11.34 24.52
N SER A 689 -5.00 10.62 25.60
CA SER A 689 -5.30 11.16 26.91
C SER A 689 -4.34 10.55 27.91
N VAL A 690 -3.71 11.37 28.74
CA VAL A 690 -2.85 10.91 29.85
C VAL A 690 -3.57 10.95 31.21
N ASN A 691 -4.88 11.25 31.20
CA ASN A 691 -5.67 11.48 32.40
C ASN A 691 -7.05 10.80 32.34
N ARG A 692 -7.06 9.51 31.96
CA ARG A 692 -8.24 8.63 32.01
C ARG A 692 -9.39 9.09 31.10
N GLY A 693 -9.04 9.65 29.94
CA GLY A 693 -9.99 10.15 28.95
C GLY A 693 -10.66 11.46 29.34
N ALA A 694 -10.22 12.14 30.40
CA ALA A 694 -10.80 13.41 30.85
C ALA A 694 -10.44 14.55 29.90
N ASN A 695 -9.16 14.66 29.53
CA ASN A 695 -8.69 15.60 28.52
C ASN A 695 -7.94 14.86 27.41
N TRP A 696 -8.04 15.40 26.20
CA TRP A 696 -7.44 14.82 25.01
C TRP A 696 -6.44 15.78 24.39
N SER A 697 -5.34 15.22 23.92
CA SER A 697 -4.33 15.85 23.10
C SER A 697 -4.37 15.22 21.71
N ARG A 698 -3.94 15.97 20.71
CA ARG A 698 -3.94 15.57 19.30
C ARG A 698 -2.55 15.80 18.71
N ALA A 699 -2.14 14.94 17.78
CA ALA A 699 -0.95 15.17 16.98
C ALA A 699 -1.03 16.54 16.29
N PRO A 700 0.01 17.39 16.39
CA PRO A 700 -0.03 18.73 15.80
C PRO A 700 -0.04 18.69 14.27
N GLN A 701 0.57 17.65 13.69
CA GLN A 701 0.56 17.38 12.26
C GLN A 701 -0.70 16.60 11.88
N ARG A 702 -1.27 16.91 10.71
CA ARG A 702 -2.37 16.11 10.17
C ARG A 702 -1.78 14.79 9.64
N ILE A 703 -2.15 13.69 10.28
CA ILE A 703 -1.79 12.32 9.86
C ILE A 703 -3.07 11.70 9.31
N ALA A 704 -3.10 11.44 8.01
CA ALA A 704 -4.30 10.91 7.37
C ALA A 704 -4.41 9.39 7.54
N ASN A 705 -5.63 8.89 7.71
CA ASN A 705 -5.99 7.46 7.67
C ASN A 705 -5.21 6.60 8.67
N VAL A 706 -5.17 6.99 9.95
CA VAL A 706 -4.54 6.18 10.98
C VAL A 706 -5.42 4.96 11.27
N ARG A 707 -4.91 3.75 11.03
CA ARG A 707 -5.67 2.48 11.10
C ARG A 707 -5.41 1.63 12.33
N ALA A 708 -4.52 2.00 13.23
CA ALA A 708 -4.32 1.37 14.54
C ALA A 708 -3.35 2.20 15.36
N VAL A 709 -3.37 2.06 16.68
CA VAL A 709 -2.42 2.69 17.60
C VAL A 709 -2.04 1.75 18.73
N ALA A 710 -0.81 1.86 19.22
CA ALA A 710 -0.32 1.11 20.37
C ALA A 710 0.75 1.91 21.13
N TRP A 711 0.75 1.85 22.46
CA TRP A 711 1.82 2.42 23.27
C TRP A 711 3.05 1.53 23.16
N ALA A 712 4.21 2.13 22.89
CA ALA A 712 5.47 1.42 22.90
C ALA A 712 5.80 0.92 24.33
N PRO A 713 6.62 -0.13 24.48
CA PRO A 713 6.95 -0.70 25.78
C PRO A 713 7.72 0.25 26.70
N ASP A 714 8.33 1.29 26.15
CA ASP A 714 8.97 2.35 26.95
C ASP A 714 7.97 3.17 27.78
N GLY A 715 6.67 3.00 27.52
CA GLY A 715 5.58 3.67 28.22
C GLY A 715 5.46 5.16 27.89
N THR A 716 6.39 5.72 27.11
CA THR A 716 6.43 7.15 26.77
C THR A 716 6.24 7.39 25.29
N SER A 717 6.16 6.37 24.44
CA SER A 717 6.04 6.56 22.99
C SER A 717 4.77 5.93 22.44
N LEU A 718 4.20 6.54 21.41
CA LEU A 718 2.97 6.11 20.75
C LEU A 718 3.27 5.73 19.30
N LEU A 719 2.85 4.52 18.93
CA LEU A 719 2.90 3.99 17.56
C LEU A 719 1.54 4.20 16.90
N GLY A 720 1.54 4.58 15.62
CA GLY A 720 0.35 4.70 14.79
C GLY A 720 0.55 4.01 13.44
N VAL A 721 -0.42 3.22 13.01
CA VAL A 721 -0.42 2.59 11.69
C VAL A 721 -1.00 3.57 10.67
N VAL A 722 -0.27 3.83 9.59
CA VAL A 722 -0.68 4.67 8.46
C VAL A 722 -0.57 3.85 7.16
N PRO A 723 -1.18 4.28 6.04
CA PRO A 723 -1.17 3.49 4.80
C PRO A 723 0.23 3.07 4.32
N MET A 724 1.26 3.86 4.65
CA MET A 724 2.65 3.67 4.22
C MET A 724 3.57 3.08 5.30
N GLY A 725 3.03 2.51 6.37
CA GLY A 725 3.81 1.86 7.44
C GLY A 725 3.39 2.28 8.84
N VAL A 726 4.35 2.36 9.77
CA VAL A 726 4.09 2.73 11.17
C VAL A 726 4.79 4.04 11.48
N THR A 727 4.07 5.01 12.04
CA THR A 727 4.65 6.21 12.66
C THR A 727 4.91 5.98 14.14
N ARG A 728 5.97 6.60 14.67
CA ARG A 728 6.34 6.54 16.09
C ARG A 728 6.60 7.96 16.58
N SER A 729 6.07 8.30 17.75
CA SER A 729 6.34 9.58 18.40
C SER A 729 6.54 9.42 19.91
N ASP A 730 7.53 10.11 20.46
CA ASP A 730 7.74 10.15 21.91
C ASP A 730 6.80 11.21 22.51
N ILE A 731 5.96 10.79 23.46
CA ILE A 731 4.94 11.58 24.15
C ILE A 731 5.44 11.97 25.53
N SER A 732 5.45 13.27 25.82
CA SER A 732 5.70 13.74 27.19
C SER A 732 4.53 13.38 28.10
N LEU A 733 4.80 12.61 29.16
CA LEU A 733 3.85 12.32 30.23
C LEU A 733 3.88 13.35 31.36
N SER A 734 4.56 14.49 31.18
CA SER A 734 4.66 15.56 32.17
C SER A 734 3.26 16.09 32.52
N GLY A 735 2.74 15.72 33.70
CA GLY A 735 1.37 16.01 34.13
C GLY A 735 0.68 14.84 34.85
N LEU A 736 1.24 13.63 34.82
CA LEU A 736 0.88 12.57 35.76
C LEU A 736 1.32 13.03 37.17
N SER A 737 0.38 13.45 38.03
CA SER A 737 0.69 13.45 39.45
C SER A 737 0.99 12.00 39.82
N ALA A 738 2.20 11.74 40.32
CA ALA A 738 2.52 10.43 40.86
C ALA A 738 1.44 10.10 41.91
N ALA A 739 0.75 8.97 41.74
CA ALA A 739 -0.09 8.46 42.80
C ALA A 739 0.76 8.41 44.08
N PRO A 740 0.30 8.97 45.21
CA PRO A 740 1.09 8.96 46.42
C PRO A 740 1.41 7.51 46.75
N ALA A 741 2.71 7.19 46.83
CA ALA A 741 3.16 5.89 47.28
C ALA A 741 2.49 5.60 48.61
N ALA A 742 1.65 4.57 48.67
CA ALA A 742 1.14 4.08 49.94
C ALA A 742 2.37 3.60 50.73
N HIS A 743 2.87 4.44 51.62
CA HIS A 743 3.80 4.02 52.64
C HIS A 743 3.07 2.98 53.49
N ALA A 744 3.36 1.71 53.23
CA ALA A 744 3.19 0.66 54.21
C ALA A 744 4.07 1.02 55.41
N ARG A 745 3.49 1.69 56.41
CA ARG A 745 4.04 1.70 57.76
C ARG A 745 3.81 0.30 58.32
N ARG A 746 4.92 -0.43 58.53
CA ARG A 746 4.98 -1.45 59.59
C ARG A 746 4.98 -0.76 60.94
#